data_AF-A0A958BWQ0-F1
#
_entry.id   AF-A0A958BWQ0-F1
#
_cell.length_a   1.000
_cell.length_b   1.000
_cell.length_c   1.000
_cell.angle_alpha   90.00
_cell.angle_beta   90.00
_cell.angle_gamma   90.00
#
_symmetry.space_group_name_H-M   'P 1'
#
loop_
_entity.id
_entity.type
_entity.pdbx_description
1 polymer ?
#
loop_
_entity_poly.entity_id
_entity_poly.type
_entity_poly.pdbx_seq_one_letter_code
_entity_poly.pdbx_strand_id
1 'polypeptide(L)'
;SAYPRPKNDNGMGIHWSTNLYGQSDDTTDYFVAELKAMGIKWVKIVNEHSEGRHYDYLIEQLVANDIMPILRLYTRCNEPLNLGTLGKMVNYYRPKGVYYYELYNEPDLWGVDGGWCEDGEPDPEYLARIWAPSAREVLTQGGYPSLPSIFPVGKNVPDWENSFFQRFLKAIKANGDTDILYGSWGSVHNYFLNHPPDYPQNEVNLTGRLLTPDEISRYKLNEAQVFSINQARTKQHEPGGYYVGSDPTQDVSSFLQFIGYHDQFVELFGFEIPLISTEGGATVGSCEDPRYPCVDDQLQMEWTLAAYEYMLNEAPEYYFANNTWLIAQQALDFGGGYIWEGNAWYHDREGNHLPIVDALKNHPRKGQARWDQQTAENAQPITNTAPFSSLSTDSDTIASLSAISRLAQYPRPAGDNGRGAHYAPTIMGQPTKQVDFFVDELLALNMKWVKLMQGDIPKVEHQYLIEQLVANDIEPVLRVYKPYNEPYEHLNALVTNALPMGVHYFELYNEPNIGGFPGGWHDGEAISVERMLDLWIPAAEAIQQAGGYPGLPTLAVGGDYDDMLFLKAFLDGLIARQRTDLLEQAWLPLHNYFLNHPFDYPNDPVNLESIPLSTEEISKHNLTPEQVQTINAARANARQPGGYYVGSTVYEDSNGFRKFEAYAKIFYDRFGYYIPIITTEGGPLTGDNQDPRYPPVTDDDVTELTLQAYHAMLDNVPAYYFAFMPWLMANQAGGHWDNAWEDAAWYKLDGTTLPVVDALKADPRRQEVRQWESKPEQVPSTTNQQPPVLTESQKPSPGTTASTPSAEILPGIQSDPIWKVVNATWQTAVSKYPRLRINVLNANGYPMAGQQVRVEWSNGWTLLLTETDQAHSVSMPLIVPNDTYFIKLAGGGGEGIKAKGTEGFDLNATFQLVN
;
A
#
# COMPACT_ATOMS: atom_id res chain seq x y z
N SER A 1 -18.73 2.20 7.23
CA SER A 1 -18.11 0.86 7.25
C SER A 1 -19.14 -0.21 7.61
N ALA A 2 -19.12 -1.37 6.93
CA ALA A 2 -19.94 -2.55 7.24
C ALA A 2 -19.41 -3.37 8.45
N TYR A 3 -18.20 -3.06 8.92
CA TYR A 3 -17.54 -3.74 10.03
C TYR A 3 -17.89 -3.10 11.39
N PRO A 4 -18.34 -3.88 12.39
CA PRO A 4 -18.73 -3.35 13.70
C PRO A 4 -17.58 -2.65 14.44
N ARG A 5 -17.84 -1.49 15.03
CA ARG A 5 -16.90 -0.74 15.88
C ARG A 5 -17.49 -0.52 17.27
N PRO A 6 -16.68 -0.38 18.33
CA PRO A 6 -17.17 -0.04 19.66
C PRO A 6 -17.83 1.34 19.64
N LYS A 7 -18.73 1.58 20.59
CA LYS A 7 -19.31 2.91 20.77
C LYS A 7 -18.25 3.90 21.25
N ASN A 8 -18.28 5.10 20.66
CA ASN A 8 -17.24 6.13 20.85
C ASN A 8 -15.85 5.56 20.57
N ASP A 9 -15.72 4.87 19.45
CA ASP A 9 -14.46 4.27 19.02
C ASP A 9 -13.35 5.32 19.00
N ASN A 10 -12.26 5.04 19.71
CA ASN A 10 -11.07 5.85 19.77
C ASN A 10 -9.83 5.15 19.19
N GLY A 11 -10.00 3.93 18.68
CA GLY A 11 -8.90 3.11 18.16
C GLY A 11 -7.85 2.67 19.18
N MET A 12 -8.02 2.98 20.47
CA MET A 12 -7.09 2.60 21.52
C MET A 12 -7.42 1.18 21.97
N GLY A 13 -6.44 0.28 21.88
CA GLY A 13 -6.60 -1.12 22.20
C GLY A 13 -5.49 -1.68 23.07
N ILE A 14 -5.70 -2.86 23.66
CA ILE A 14 -4.63 -3.54 24.39
C ILE A 14 -4.77 -5.06 24.29
N HIS A 15 -3.64 -5.75 24.23
CA HIS A 15 -3.60 -7.20 24.36
C HIS A 15 -3.83 -7.60 25.82
N TRP A 16 -4.73 -8.56 26.08
CA TRP A 16 -5.14 -8.95 27.43
C TRP A 16 -4.08 -9.76 28.19
N SER A 17 -3.70 -10.93 27.70
CA SER A 17 -2.71 -11.81 28.33
C SER A 17 -2.30 -12.87 27.31
N THR A 18 -1.14 -13.52 27.48
CA THR A 18 -0.80 -14.71 26.68
C THR A 18 -1.39 -15.99 27.25
N ASN A 19 -2.12 -15.92 28.36
CA ASN A 19 -2.84 -17.06 28.90
C ASN A 19 -3.93 -17.49 27.91
N LEU A 20 -4.14 -18.79 27.76
CA LEU A 20 -5.18 -19.37 26.91
C LEU A 20 -6.52 -19.55 27.65
N TYR A 21 -6.48 -19.41 28.97
CA TYR A 21 -7.59 -19.68 29.88
C TYR A 21 -8.02 -18.39 30.59
N GLY A 22 -9.32 -18.29 30.89
CA GLY A 22 -9.90 -17.18 31.63
C GLY A 22 -9.39 -17.06 33.06
N GLN A 23 -9.57 -15.87 33.62
CA GLN A 23 -9.22 -15.54 35.00
C GLN A 23 -10.45 -15.66 35.90
N SER A 24 -10.25 -15.49 37.21
CA SER A 24 -11.39 -15.35 38.12
C SER A 24 -12.24 -14.12 37.78
N ASP A 25 -13.52 -14.17 38.14
CA ASP A 25 -14.47 -13.05 37.93
C ASP A 25 -13.96 -11.76 38.60
N ASP A 26 -13.43 -11.86 39.83
CA ASP A 26 -12.87 -10.73 40.57
C ASP A 26 -11.67 -10.09 39.84
N THR A 27 -10.79 -10.92 39.26
CA THR A 27 -9.65 -10.45 38.46
C THR A 27 -10.13 -9.80 37.15
N THR A 28 -11.12 -10.40 36.49
CA THR A 28 -11.74 -9.86 35.27
C THR A 28 -12.36 -8.48 35.52
N ASP A 29 -13.18 -8.36 36.56
CA ASP A 29 -13.86 -7.12 36.93
C ASP A 29 -12.87 -6.00 37.25
N TYR A 30 -11.77 -6.33 37.95
CA TYR A 30 -10.70 -5.38 38.22
C TYR A 30 -10.12 -4.81 36.93
N PHE A 31 -9.66 -5.65 36.00
CA PHE A 31 -9.01 -5.17 34.79
C PHE A 31 -9.98 -4.51 33.81
N VAL A 32 -11.24 -4.95 33.74
CA VAL A 32 -12.25 -4.24 32.95
C VAL A 32 -12.52 -2.85 33.52
N ALA A 33 -12.52 -2.68 34.85
CA ALA A 33 -12.59 -1.36 35.47
C ALA A 33 -11.38 -0.49 35.11
N GLU A 34 -10.18 -1.07 35.07
CA GLU A 34 -8.95 -0.37 34.69
C GLU A 34 -8.97 0.07 33.22
N LEU A 35 -9.42 -0.80 32.30
CA LEU A 35 -9.60 -0.45 30.88
C LEU A 35 -10.53 0.75 30.70
N LYS A 36 -11.66 0.77 31.43
CA LYS A 36 -12.58 1.91 31.44
C LYS A 36 -11.93 3.17 32.02
N ALA A 37 -11.15 3.01 33.09
CA ALA A 37 -10.47 4.11 33.74
C ALA A 37 -9.42 4.75 32.83
N MET A 38 -8.80 3.98 31.93
CA MET A 38 -7.88 4.43 30.87
C MET A 38 -8.59 4.88 29.59
N GLY A 39 -9.85 4.50 29.38
CA GLY A 39 -10.62 4.80 28.18
C GLY A 39 -10.35 3.88 26.99
N ILE A 40 -9.85 2.66 27.21
CA ILE A 40 -9.59 1.67 26.16
C ILE A 40 -10.92 1.16 25.56
N LYS A 41 -10.93 0.94 24.23
CA LYS A 41 -12.12 0.50 23.47
C LYS A 41 -11.96 -0.80 22.71
N TRP A 42 -10.73 -1.31 22.58
CA TRP A 42 -10.44 -2.57 21.92
C TRP A 42 -9.61 -3.48 22.82
N VAL A 43 -9.90 -4.78 22.82
CA VAL A 43 -9.14 -5.76 23.59
C VAL A 43 -8.94 -7.04 22.76
N LYS A 44 -7.68 -7.45 22.58
CA LYS A 44 -7.36 -8.78 22.04
C LYS A 44 -7.26 -9.82 23.15
N ILE A 45 -7.87 -10.97 22.91
CA ILE A 45 -7.87 -12.14 23.80
C ILE A 45 -7.41 -13.36 23.01
N VAL A 46 -6.59 -14.22 23.62
CA VAL A 46 -6.10 -15.46 23.02
C VAL A 46 -6.91 -16.64 23.55
N ASN A 47 -7.61 -17.34 22.68
CA ASN A 47 -8.43 -18.51 23.01
C ASN A 47 -7.76 -19.80 22.57
N GLU A 48 -7.88 -20.84 23.38
CA GLU A 48 -7.40 -22.18 23.05
C GLU A 48 -8.20 -22.80 21.90
N HIS A 49 -7.63 -22.78 20.69
CA HIS A 49 -8.18 -23.42 19.50
C HIS A 49 -9.64 -23.00 19.19
N SER A 50 -10.35 -23.80 18.39
CA SER A 50 -11.77 -23.59 18.06
C SER A 50 -12.76 -24.27 19.02
N GLU A 51 -12.26 -25.01 20.02
CA GLU A 51 -13.08 -25.76 21.00
C GLU A 51 -13.12 -25.08 22.37
N GLY A 52 -12.12 -24.25 22.70
CA GLY A 52 -12.04 -23.52 23.97
C GLY A 52 -13.12 -22.45 24.10
N ARG A 53 -13.70 -22.33 25.30
CA ARG A 53 -14.67 -21.30 25.68
C ARG A 53 -14.34 -20.78 27.08
N HIS A 54 -13.15 -20.22 27.22
CA HIS A 54 -12.61 -19.88 28.53
C HIS A 54 -12.87 -18.42 28.93
N TYR A 55 -13.44 -17.60 28.04
CA TYR A 55 -13.57 -16.14 28.22
C TYR A 55 -15.01 -15.62 28.21
N ASP A 56 -16.01 -16.47 28.46
CA ASP A 56 -17.42 -16.06 28.42
C ASP A 56 -17.69 -14.84 29.34
N TYR A 57 -17.24 -14.91 30.60
CA TYR A 57 -17.43 -13.81 31.55
C TYR A 57 -16.69 -12.53 31.13
N LEU A 58 -15.43 -12.65 30.67
CA LEU A 58 -14.66 -11.51 30.18
C LEU A 58 -15.35 -10.85 28.98
N ILE A 59 -15.81 -11.63 28.00
CA ILE A 59 -16.49 -11.10 26.81
C ILE A 59 -17.78 -10.38 27.20
N GLU A 60 -18.57 -10.94 28.11
CA GLU A 60 -19.77 -10.28 28.65
C GLU A 60 -19.43 -8.94 29.31
N GLN A 61 -18.37 -8.88 30.12
CA GLN A 61 -17.92 -7.65 30.77
C GLN A 61 -17.39 -6.62 29.76
N LEU A 62 -16.60 -7.02 28.77
CA LEU A 62 -16.08 -6.09 27.76
C LEU A 62 -17.23 -5.45 26.96
N VAL A 63 -18.14 -6.28 26.43
CA VAL A 63 -19.24 -5.81 25.59
C VAL A 63 -20.23 -4.97 26.40
N ALA A 64 -20.52 -5.34 27.65
CA ALA A 64 -21.36 -4.54 28.55
C ALA A 64 -20.78 -3.15 28.84
N ASN A 65 -19.47 -2.95 28.63
CA ASN A 65 -18.77 -1.69 28.86
C ASN A 65 -18.36 -0.98 27.56
N ASP A 66 -18.99 -1.32 26.43
CA ASP A 66 -18.71 -0.76 25.09
C ASP A 66 -17.24 -0.94 24.67
N ILE A 67 -16.62 -2.08 25.02
CA ILE A 67 -15.26 -2.47 24.62
C ILE A 67 -15.38 -3.64 23.64
N MET A 68 -14.74 -3.51 22.47
CA MET A 68 -14.80 -4.48 21.39
C MET A 68 -13.76 -5.60 21.59
N PRO A 69 -14.19 -6.87 21.74
CA PRO A 69 -13.28 -8.01 21.82
C PRO A 69 -12.82 -8.46 20.42
N ILE A 70 -11.53 -8.75 20.31
CA ILE A 70 -10.90 -9.48 19.18
C ILE A 70 -10.46 -10.84 19.71
N LEU A 71 -10.94 -11.93 19.09
CA LEU A 71 -10.68 -13.28 19.57
C LEU A 71 -9.66 -13.99 18.67
N ARG A 72 -8.44 -14.18 19.17
CA ARG A 72 -7.39 -14.96 18.49
C ARG A 72 -7.59 -16.45 18.77
N LEU A 73 -7.56 -17.26 17.72
CA LEU A 73 -7.64 -18.71 17.83
C LEU A 73 -6.23 -19.29 17.85
N TYR A 74 -5.74 -19.62 19.04
CA TYR A 74 -4.39 -20.15 19.20
C TYR A 74 -4.31 -21.59 18.71
N THR A 75 -3.39 -21.82 17.78
CA THR A 75 -2.98 -23.13 17.32
C THR A 75 -1.48 -23.28 17.52
N ARG A 76 -1.05 -24.37 18.15
CA ARG A 76 0.39 -24.65 18.28
C ARG A 76 1.04 -25.00 16.95
N CYS A 77 0.31 -25.71 16.09
CA CYS A 77 0.73 -26.07 14.75
C CYS A 77 -0.27 -25.45 13.76
N ASN A 78 0.19 -24.95 12.61
CA ASN A 78 -0.60 -24.45 11.49
C ASN A 78 -1.28 -25.63 10.78
N GLU A 79 -2.25 -26.22 11.47
CA GLU A 79 -3.08 -27.30 10.95
C GLU A 79 -4.45 -26.74 10.52
N PRO A 80 -5.17 -27.44 9.63
CA PRO A 80 -6.54 -27.08 9.32
C PRO A 80 -7.39 -27.04 10.59
N LEU A 81 -8.07 -25.92 10.84
CA LEU A 81 -9.02 -25.82 11.94
C LEU A 81 -10.22 -26.74 11.68
N ASN A 82 -10.76 -27.33 12.74
CA ASN A 82 -11.99 -28.10 12.64
C ASN A 82 -13.17 -27.17 12.37
N LEU A 83 -13.64 -27.14 11.12
CA LEU A 83 -14.72 -26.24 10.67
C LEU A 83 -16.01 -26.42 11.49
N GLY A 84 -16.33 -27.65 11.93
CA GLY A 84 -17.52 -27.94 12.70
C GLY A 84 -17.49 -27.35 14.12
N THR A 85 -16.32 -27.26 14.75
CA THR A 85 -16.17 -26.62 16.07
C THR A 85 -15.96 -25.12 15.94
N LEU A 86 -15.20 -24.68 14.92
CA LEU A 86 -15.04 -23.27 14.54
C LEU A 86 -16.40 -22.61 14.31
N GLY A 87 -17.26 -23.22 13.48
CA GLY A 87 -18.58 -22.68 13.20
C GLY A 87 -19.47 -22.56 14.44
N LYS A 88 -19.42 -23.57 15.33
CA LYS A 88 -20.15 -23.53 16.61
C LYS A 88 -19.66 -22.44 17.55
N MET A 89 -18.36 -22.15 17.55
CA MET A 89 -17.78 -21.10 18.37
C MET A 89 -18.15 -19.72 17.85
N VAL A 90 -18.04 -19.48 16.53
CA VAL A 90 -18.42 -18.19 15.92
C VAL A 90 -19.91 -17.92 16.15
N ASN A 91 -20.78 -18.88 15.85
CA ASN A 91 -22.22 -18.77 16.11
C ASN A 91 -22.55 -18.50 17.60
N TYR A 92 -21.73 -19.01 18.52
CA TYR A 92 -21.93 -18.79 19.96
C TYR A 92 -21.52 -17.38 20.43
N TYR A 93 -20.41 -16.84 19.90
CA TYR A 93 -19.83 -15.57 20.34
C TYR A 93 -20.30 -14.36 19.54
N ARG A 94 -20.68 -14.54 18.27
CA ARG A 94 -21.25 -13.48 17.42
C ARG A 94 -22.43 -12.75 18.07
N PRO A 95 -23.47 -13.41 18.60
CA PRO A 95 -24.57 -12.71 19.28
C PRO A 95 -24.17 -12.09 20.64
N LYS A 96 -23.00 -12.44 21.18
CA LYS A 96 -22.43 -11.82 22.39
C LYS A 96 -21.55 -10.62 22.10
N GLY A 97 -21.35 -10.25 20.83
CA GLY A 97 -20.59 -9.07 20.43
C GLY A 97 -19.14 -9.33 20.01
N VAL A 98 -18.73 -10.58 19.81
CA VAL A 98 -17.43 -10.89 19.19
C VAL A 98 -17.61 -10.98 17.68
N TYR A 99 -16.97 -10.09 16.93
CA TYR A 99 -17.07 -10.06 15.47
C TYR A 99 -15.75 -10.38 14.78
N TYR A 100 -14.62 -10.08 15.40
CA TYR A 100 -13.29 -10.23 14.80
C TYR A 100 -12.61 -11.49 15.33
N TYR A 101 -12.25 -12.39 14.40
CA TYR A 101 -11.57 -13.65 14.69
C TYR A 101 -10.20 -13.65 14.03
N GLU A 102 -9.15 -13.68 14.83
CA GLU A 102 -7.77 -13.70 14.33
C GLU A 102 -7.32 -15.16 14.11
N LEU A 103 -6.95 -15.46 12.87
CA LEU A 103 -6.61 -16.81 12.41
C LEU A 103 -5.11 -16.92 12.11
N TYR A 104 -4.45 -17.87 12.77
CA TYR A 104 -3.00 -18.12 12.66
C TYR A 104 -2.14 -16.92 13.08
N ASN A 105 -0.90 -17.16 13.49
CA ASN A 105 -0.06 -16.12 14.08
C ASN A 105 1.37 -16.22 13.57
N GLU A 106 1.89 -15.11 13.05
CA GLU A 106 3.29 -14.94 12.61
C GLU A 106 3.83 -16.14 11.83
N PRO A 107 3.07 -16.65 10.85
CA PRO A 107 3.44 -17.87 10.14
C PRO A 107 4.70 -17.71 9.28
N ASP A 108 5.21 -16.49 9.14
CA ASP A 108 6.50 -16.17 8.53
C ASP A 108 7.71 -16.50 9.43
N LEU A 109 7.49 -16.74 10.73
CA LEU A 109 8.52 -17.22 11.66
C LEU A 109 8.74 -18.74 11.56
N TRP A 110 9.95 -19.19 11.88
CA TRP A 110 10.32 -20.62 11.83
C TRP A 110 9.87 -21.37 13.08
N GLY A 111 9.59 -22.67 12.93
CA GLY A 111 9.34 -23.55 14.06
C GLY A 111 8.07 -23.19 14.83
N VAL A 112 8.04 -23.53 16.13
CA VAL A 112 6.83 -23.44 16.97
C VAL A 112 6.30 -22.01 17.10
N ASP A 113 7.17 -21.00 17.05
CA ASP A 113 6.78 -19.59 17.20
C ASP A 113 5.92 -19.12 16.02
N GLY A 114 6.22 -19.58 14.80
CA GLY A 114 5.37 -19.36 13.62
C GLY A 114 4.32 -20.44 13.38
N GLY A 115 4.13 -21.36 14.34
CA GLY A 115 3.16 -22.45 14.22
C GLY A 115 3.63 -23.63 13.36
N TRP A 116 4.92 -23.80 13.11
CA TRP A 116 5.46 -24.95 12.36
C TRP A 116 6.06 -25.99 13.29
N CYS A 117 5.35 -27.11 13.47
CA CYS A 117 5.77 -28.18 14.37
C CYS A 117 6.96 -28.98 13.80
N GLU A 118 7.77 -29.58 14.69
CA GLU A 118 8.97 -30.37 14.35
C GLU A 118 10.04 -29.65 13.49
N ASP A 119 10.37 -28.40 13.85
CA ASP A 119 11.32 -27.53 13.13
C ASP A 119 10.90 -27.25 11.66
N GLY A 120 9.59 -27.29 11.37
CA GLY A 120 9.05 -27.02 10.04
C GLY A 120 9.35 -25.62 9.52
N GLU A 121 9.46 -25.50 8.19
CA GLU A 121 9.75 -24.24 7.49
C GLU A 121 8.44 -23.49 7.16
N PRO A 122 8.46 -22.14 7.13
CA PRO A 122 7.35 -21.33 6.66
C PRO A 122 6.88 -21.69 5.24
N ASP A 123 5.61 -22.09 5.11
CA ASP A 123 4.97 -22.43 3.82
C ASP A 123 3.73 -21.55 3.58
N PRO A 124 3.87 -20.43 2.85
CA PRO A 124 2.78 -19.50 2.61
C PRO A 124 1.68 -20.09 1.70
N GLU A 125 2.02 -20.94 0.74
CA GLU A 125 1.04 -21.56 -0.15
C GLU A 125 0.21 -22.63 0.57
N TYR A 126 0.82 -23.40 1.47
CA TYR A 126 0.09 -24.30 2.36
C TYR A 126 -0.80 -23.52 3.33
N LEU A 127 -0.29 -22.45 3.93
CA LEU A 127 -1.08 -21.64 4.83
C LEU A 127 -2.33 -21.08 4.14
N ALA A 128 -2.20 -20.54 2.93
CA ALA A 128 -3.34 -20.04 2.15
C ALA A 128 -4.41 -21.13 1.94
N ARG A 129 -4.01 -22.39 1.69
CA ARG A 129 -4.93 -23.52 1.51
C ARG A 129 -5.69 -23.90 2.78
N ILE A 130 -5.09 -23.78 3.96
CA ILE A 130 -5.75 -24.12 5.24
C ILE A 130 -6.51 -22.94 5.85
N TRP A 131 -6.07 -21.71 5.52
CA TRP A 131 -6.72 -20.47 5.92
C TRP A 131 -8.08 -20.29 5.24
N ALA A 132 -8.16 -20.45 3.92
CA ALA A 132 -9.37 -20.14 3.15
C ALA A 132 -10.64 -20.88 3.63
N PRO A 133 -10.62 -22.21 3.91
CA PRO A 133 -11.78 -22.92 4.45
C PRO A 133 -12.20 -22.39 5.83
N SER A 134 -11.23 -22.07 6.69
CA SER A 134 -11.49 -21.55 8.04
C SER A 134 -12.08 -20.15 7.98
N ALA A 135 -11.52 -19.28 7.12
CA ALA A 135 -12.02 -17.94 6.89
C ALA A 135 -13.46 -17.96 6.34
N ARG A 136 -13.75 -18.82 5.37
CA ARG A 136 -15.10 -18.99 4.82
C ARG A 136 -16.10 -19.49 5.86
N GLU A 137 -15.70 -20.37 6.76
CA GLU A 137 -16.56 -20.82 7.87
C GLU A 137 -16.87 -19.66 8.83
N VAL A 138 -15.87 -18.85 9.20
CA VAL A 138 -16.10 -17.65 10.05
C VAL A 138 -17.09 -16.70 9.39
N LEU A 139 -16.93 -16.40 8.10
CA LEU A 139 -17.84 -15.58 7.32
C LEU A 139 -19.27 -16.15 7.27
N THR A 140 -19.39 -17.46 7.04
CA THR A 140 -20.69 -18.16 6.96
C THR A 140 -21.48 -18.04 8.26
N GLN A 141 -20.80 -17.96 9.41
CA GLN A 141 -21.43 -17.77 10.71
C GLN A 141 -21.60 -16.29 11.12
N GLY A 142 -21.24 -15.35 10.24
CA GLY A 142 -21.40 -13.90 10.44
C GLY A 142 -20.31 -13.25 11.29
N GLY A 143 -19.14 -13.88 11.42
CA GLY A 143 -17.91 -13.26 11.93
C GLY A 143 -17.00 -12.77 10.80
N TYR A 144 -15.93 -12.06 11.13
CA TYR A 144 -14.92 -11.55 10.20
C TYR A 144 -13.56 -12.20 10.50
N PRO A 145 -13.01 -13.02 9.57
CA PRO A 145 -11.70 -13.63 9.73
C PRO A 145 -10.58 -12.64 9.44
N SER A 146 -9.47 -12.75 10.18
CA SER A 146 -8.26 -12.02 9.84
C SER A 146 -7.49 -12.73 8.72
N LEU A 147 -6.74 -11.97 7.94
CA LEU A 147 -5.46 -12.47 7.42
C LEU A 147 -4.53 -12.71 8.62
N PRO A 148 -3.66 -13.74 8.57
CA PRO A 148 -2.70 -13.99 9.64
C PRO A 148 -1.83 -12.75 9.88
N SER A 149 -1.40 -12.55 11.13
CA SER A 149 -0.43 -11.50 11.48
C SER A 149 0.89 -11.80 10.79
N ILE A 150 1.18 -11.13 9.67
CA ILE A 150 2.38 -11.34 8.86
C ILE A 150 3.06 -9.99 8.66
N PHE A 151 4.39 -9.97 8.76
CA PHE A 151 5.18 -8.77 8.50
C PHE A 151 5.40 -8.58 6.98
N PRO A 152 4.96 -7.45 6.38
CA PRO A 152 5.35 -7.13 5.02
C PRO A 152 6.84 -6.82 4.98
N VAL A 153 7.53 -7.17 3.90
CA VAL A 153 8.93 -6.78 3.68
C VAL A 153 8.95 -5.50 2.84
N GLY A 154 9.81 -4.54 3.17
CA GLY A 154 9.95 -3.30 2.40
C GLY A 154 10.36 -3.55 0.94
N LYS A 155 9.84 -2.74 0.01
CA LYS A 155 10.06 -2.95 -1.45
C LYS A 155 11.50 -2.74 -1.92
N ASN A 156 12.30 -2.06 -1.12
CA ASN A 156 13.74 -1.88 -1.29
C ASN A 156 14.56 -3.15 -0.99
N VAL A 157 13.96 -4.16 -0.34
CA VAL A 157 14.63 -5.43 -0.06
C VAL A 157 14.68 -6.25 -1.36
N PRO A 158 15.85 -6.77 -1.77
CA PRO A 158 15.93 -7.66 -2.91
C PRO A 158 15.00 -8.85 -2.74
N ASP A 159 14.25 -9.18 -3.78
CA ASP A 159 13.31 -10.32 -3.80
C ASP A 159 12.11 -10.19 -2.83
N TRP A 160 11.74 -8.97 -2.41
CA TRP A 160 10.59 -8.72 -1.53
C TRP A 160 9.27 -9.29 -2.07
N GLU A 161 9.11 -9.38 -3.39
CA GLU A 161 7.95 -10.00 -4.06
C GLU A 161 7.80 -11.49 -3.77
N ASN A 162 8.87 -12.15 -3.34
CA ASN A 162 8.91 -13.55 -2.90
C ASN A 162 8.93 -13.69 -1.37
N SER A 163 8.68 -12.59 -0.64
CA SER A 163 8.44 -12.63 0.80
C SER A 163 7.25 -13.51 1.15
N PHE A 164 7.19 -13.99 2.40
CA PHE A 164 6.08 -14.80 2.89
C PHE A 164 4.74 -14.09 2.68
N PHE A 165 4.67 -12.79 3.01
CA PHE A 165 3.49 -11.95 2.85
C PHE A 165 2.99 -11.95 1.39
N GLN A 166 3.88 -11.61 0.45
CA GLN A 166 3.53 -11.55 -0.97
C GLN A 166 3.14 -12.91 -1.53
N ARG A 167 3.87 -13.98 -1.18
CA ARG A 167 3.55 -15.34 -1.62
C ARG A 167 2.22 -15.82 -1.07
N PHE A 168 1.90 -15.53 0.19
CA PHE A 168 0.62 -15.88 0.80
C PHE A 168 -0.55 -15.19 0.10
N LEU A 169 -0.46 -13.87 -0.12
CA LEU A 169 -1.52 -13.13 -0.81
C LEU A 169 -1.65 -13.54 -2.28
N LYS A 170 -0.53 -13.74 -2.99
CA LYS A 170 -0.52 -14.27 -4.37
C LYS A 170 -1.14 -15.66 -4.43
N ALA A 171 -0.93 -16.51 -3.41
CA ALA A 171 -1.56 -17.82 -3.32
C ALA A 171 -3.09 -17.72 -3.13
N ILE A 172 -3.58 -16.81 -2.27
CA ILE A 172 -5.03 -16.53 -2.16
C ILE A 172 -5.61 -16.12 -3.51
N LYS A 173 -4.95 -15.18 -4.21
CA LYS A 173 -5.36 -14.72 -5.53
C LYS A 173 -5.37 -15.86 -6.56
N ALA A 174 -4.30 -16.66 -6.60
CA ALA A 174 -4.14 -17.78 -7.53
C ALA A 174 -5.13 -18.92 -7.29
N ASN A 175 -5.53 -19.15 -6.03
CA ASN A 175 -6.53 -20.15 -5.67
C ASN A 175 -7.97 -19.71 -5.99
N GLY A 176 -8.19 -18.45 -6.36
CA GLY A 176 -9.52 -17.88 -6.59
C GLY A 176 -10.27 -17.51 -5.32
N ASP A 177 -9.58 -17.41 -4.18
CA ASP A 177 -10.15 -17.15 -2.85
C ASP A 177 -10.19 -15.64 -2.51
N THR A 178 -10.12 -14.77 -3.53
CA THR A 178 -10.17 -13.30 -3.36
C THR A 178 -11.52 -12.82 -2.80
N ASP A 179 -12.59 -13.57 -3.03
CA ASP A 179 -13.94 -13.25 -2.53
C ASP A 179 -14.02 -13.23 -0.99
N ILE A 180 -13.23 -14.09 -0.33
CA ILE A 180 -13.15 -14.16 1.14
C ILE A 180 -12.60 -12.85 1.73
N LEU A 181 -11.71 -12.17 1.00
CA LEU A 181 -11.04 -10.96 1.46
C LEU A 181 -12.00 -9.77 1.67
N TYR A 182 -13.11 -9.68 0.94
CA TYR A 182 -14.11 -8.61 1.12
C TYR A 182 -14.82 -8.62 2.47
N GLY A 183 -14.81 -9.77 3.16
CA GLY A 183 -15.28 -9.90 4.54
C GLY A 183 -14.13 -10.15 5.53
N SER A 184 -12.88 -9.97 5.11
CA SER A 184 -11.72 -10.21 5.98
C SER A 184 -11.18 -8.88 6.52
N TRP A 185 -10.22 -8.97 7.44
CA TRP A 185 -9.47 -7.82 7.96
C TRP A 185 -7.99 -8.20 8.09
N GLY A 186 -7.08 -7.24 8.03
CA GLY A 186 -5.65 -7.47 8.19
C GLY A 186 -5.23 -7.38 9.65
N SER A 187 -4.65 -8.45 10.18
CA SER A 187 -4.00 -8.44 11.49
C SER A 187 -2.55 -7.96 11.33
N VAL A 188 -2.12 -7.03 12.20
CA VAL A 188 -0.79 -6.42 12.15
C VAL A 188 -0.11 -6.50 13.52
N HIS A 189 1.14 -6.95 13.57
CA HIS A 189 1.95 -6.95 14.80
C HIS A 189 2.88 -5.75 14.84
N ASN A 190 2.35 -4.61 15.30
CA ASN A 190 2.89 -3.27 15.10
C ASN A 190 3.88 -2.81 16.18
N TYR A 191 4.98 -3.54 16.32
CA TYR A 191 6.04 -3.24 17.30
C TYR A 191 6.93 -2.08 16.85
N PHE A 192 7.29 -1.20 17.79
CA PHE A 192 8.09 -0.03 17.47
C PHE A 192 9.59 -0.35 17.49
N LEU A 193 9.96 -1.54 17.96
CA LEU A 193 11.30 -1.84 18.46
C LEU A 193 11.69 -0.74 19.47
N ASN A 194 12.84 -0.10 19.26
CA ASN A 194 13.24 1.11 19.96
C ASN A 194 13.22 2.37 19.06
N HIS A 195 12.30 2.43 18.09
CA HIS A 195 12.05 3.59 17.24
C HIS A 195 10.94 4.51 17.78
N PRO A 196 11.05 5.84 17.59
CA PRO A 196 9.95 6.75 17.89
C PRO A 196 8.78 6.58 16.90
N PRO A 197 7.55 7.01 17.26
CA PRO A 197 6.36 6.81 16.42
C PRO A 197 6.39 7.48 15.03
N ASP A 198 7.26 8.48 14.83
CA ASP A 198 7.47 9.18 13.56
C ASP A 198 8.58 8.56 12.69
N TYR A 199 9.19 7.45 13.12
CA TYR A 199 10.11 6.65 12.29
C TYR A 199 9.35 6.00 11.12
N PRO A 200 9.94 5.87 9.91
CA PRO A 200 11.32 6.20 9.51
C PRO A 200 11.57 7.67 9.10
N GLN A 201 10.59 8.55 9.24
CA GLN A 201 10.70 9.94 8.78
C GLN A 201 11.41 10.85 9.78
N ASN A 202 11.74 10.35 10.96
CA ASN A 202 12.39 11.12 12.00
C ASN A 202 13.84 11.53 11.63
N GLU A 203 14.27 12.66 12.16
CA GLU A 203 15.56 13.29 11.81
C GLU A 203 16.78 12.39 12.02
N VAL A 204 16.77 11.53 13.05
CA VAL A 204 17.89 10.62 13.35
C VAL A 204 18.08 9.61 12.21
N ASN A 205 16.99 9.01 11.73
CA ASN A 205 17.07 8.07 10.61
C ASN A 205 17.54 8.78 9.33
N LEU A 206 17.01 9.97 9.04
CA LEU A 206 17.32 10.71 7.81
C LEU A 206 18.74 11.29 7.75
N THR A 207 19.31 11.70 8.89
CA THR A 207 20.55 12.49 8.91
C THR A 207 21.72 11.82 9.62
N GLY A 208 21.44 10.87 10.51
CA GLY A 208 22.45 10.27 11.37
C GLY A 208 22.98 11.24 12.42
N ARG A 209 22.22 12.31 12.74
CA ARG A 209 22.67 13.34 13.69
C ARG A 209 23.06 12.75 15.04
N LEU A 210 24.14 13.25 15.63
CA LEU A 210 24.60 12.79 16.93
C LEU A 210 23.61 13.16 18.05
N LEU A 211 23.73 12.46 19.18
CA LEU A 211 23.01 12.77 20.41
C LEU A 211 23.33 14.20 20.88
N THR A 212 22.28 14.95 21.19
CA THR A 212 22.35 16.27 21.82
C THR A 212 22.56 16.16 23.34
N PRO A 213 23.10 17.19 24.01
CA PRO A 213 23.20 17.20 25.47
C PRO A 213 21.86 16.96 26.19
N ASP A 214 20.77 17.48 25.61
CA ASP A 214 19.43 17.32 26.16
C ASP A 214 18.94 15.86 26.06
N GLU A 215 19.17 15.19 24.94
CA GLU A 215 18.88 13.75 24.79
C GLU A 215 19.71 12.89 25.75
N ILE A 216 21.01 13.20 25.90
CA ILE A 216 21.89 12.49 26.84
C ILE A 216 21.35 12.61 28.27
N SER A 217 20.94 13.81 28.66
CA SER A 217 20.36 14.06 29.99
C SER A 217 18.99 13.39 30.14
N ARG A 218 18.14 13.45 29.11
CA ARG A 218 16.78 12.87 29.10
C ARG A 218 16.82 11.36 29.28
N TYR A 219 17.66 10.69 28.48
CA TYR A 219 17.78 9.23 28.46
C TYR A 219 18.79 8.69 29.49
N LYS A 220 19.37 9.58 30.32
CA LYS A 220 20.33 9.23 31.38
C LYS A 220 21.49 8.36 30.88
N LEU A 221 22.00 8.67 29.69
CA LEU A 221 23.02 7.86 29.02
C LEU A 221 24.39 8.09 29.64
N ASN A 222 25.14 7.01 29.87
CA ASN A 222 26.54 7.10 30.26
C ASN A 222 27.45 7.33 29.05
N GLU A 223 28.71 7.71 29.29
CA GLU A 223 29.68 8.03 28.23
C GLU A 223 29.87 6.90 27.21
N ALA A 224 29.84 5.64 27.64
CA ALA A 224 29.99 4.49 26.76
C ALA A 224 28.76 4.27 25.86
N GLN A 225 27.56 4.48 26.38
CA GLN A 225 26.32 4.44 25.60
C GLN A 225 26.26 5.57 24.57
N VAL A 226 26.62 6.80 24.98
CA VAL A 226 26.68 7.95 24.07
C VAL A 226 27.65 7.68 22.93
N PHE A 227 28.85 7.16 23.23
CA PHE A 227 29.83 6.80 22.21
C PHE A 227 29.28 5.74 21.24
N SER A 228 28.66 4.68 21.77
CA SER A 228 28.14 3.56 20.97
C SER A 228 27.01 3.99 20.04
N ILE A 229 26.05 4.76 20.55
CA ILE A 229 24.93 5.30 19.77
C ILE A 229 25.44 6.24 18.68
N ASN A 230 26.32 7.19 19.03
CA ASN A 230 26.88 8.13 18.05
C ASN A 230 27.71 7.42 16.98
N GLN A 231 28.40 6.34 17.34
CA GLN A 231 29.11 5.51 16.36
C GLN A 231 28.12 4.83 15.40
N ALA A 232 27.03 4.24 15.90
CA ALA A 232 26.00 3.62 15.07
C ALA A 232 25.36 4.62 14.11
N ARG A 233 24.99 5.82 14.61
CA ARG A 233 24.42 6.90 13.80
C ARG A 233 25.37 7.41 12.71
N THR A 234 26.66 7.57 13.03
CA THR A 234 27.67 8.02 12.04
C THR A 234 27.83 7.01 10.91
N LYS A 235 27.73 5.71 11.21
CA LYS A 235 27.94 4.63 10.24
C LYS A 235 26.66 4.21 9.52
N GLN A 236 25.52 4.85 9.78
CA GLN A 236 24.23 4.28 9.37
C GLN A 236 24.09 4.11 7.84
N HIS A 237 24.73 4.97 7.04
CA HIS A 237 24.69 4.91 5.57
C HIS A 237 25.89 4.17 4.96
N GLU A 238 26.80 3.63 5.78
CA GLU A 238 27.86 2.77 5.27
C GLU A 238 27.25 1.44 4.77
N PRO A 239 27.88 0.72 3.82
CA PRO A 239 27.43 -0.61 3.43
C PRO A 239 27.32 -1.55 4.64
N GLY A 240 26.13 -2.09 4.88
CA GLY A 240 25.82 -2.90 6.08
C GLY A 240 25.53 -2.07 7.35
N GLY A 241 25.35 -0.75 7.20
CA GLY A 241 24.84 0.14 8.24
C GLY A 241 23.35 -0.05 8.52
N TYR A 242 22.83 0.77 9.42
CA TYR A 242 21.48 0.62 9.99
C TYR A 242 20.37 1.34 9.21
N TYR A 243 20.71 2.14 8.20
CA TYR A 243 19.72 2.83 7.38
C TYR A 243 19.10 1.87 6.37
N VAL A 244 17.81 1.59 6.51
CA VAL A 244 17.04 0.73 5.59
C VAL A 244 16.26 1.56 4.57
N GLY A 245 15.58 2.61 5.01
CA GLY A 245 14.80 3.51 4.14
C GLY A 245 14.25 4.71 4.90
N SER A 246 13.67 5.66 4.19
CA SER A 246 13.08 6.89 4.76
C SER A 246 11.56 6.91 4.76
N ASP A 247 10.92 5.84 4.28
CA ASP A 247 9.48 5.75 4.08
C ASP A 247 8.92 4.46 4.72
N PRO A 248 7.72 4.47 5.33
CA PRO A 248 7.11 3.28 5.94
C PRO A 248 6.91 2.09 5.00
N THR A 249 6.93 2.28 3.68
CA THR A 249 6.86 1.18 2.68
C THR A 249 8.23 0.54 2.39
N GLN A 250 9.32 1.19 2.81
CA GLN A 250 10.70 0.71 2.70
C GLN A 250 11.23 0.16 4.03
N ASP A 251 10.92 0.84 5.13
CA ASP A 251 11.27 0.37 6.46
C ASP A 251 10.02 0.20 7.32
N VAL A 252 9.63 -1.08 7.43
CA VAL A 252 8.44 -1.54 8.14
C VAL A 252 8.70 -1.80 9.63
N SER A 253 9.88 -1.46 10.17
CA SER A 253 10.22 -1.72 11.58
C SER A 253 9.71 -0.65 12.54
N SER A 254 8.44 -0.23 12.41
CA SER A 254 7.92 0.95 13.10
C SER A 254 6.42 0.91 13.35
N PHE A 255 5.92 1.86 14.16
CA PHE A 255 4.49 2.11 14.34
C PHE A 255 3.73 2.31 13.02
N LEU A 256 4.37 2.85 11.98
CA LEU A 256 3.72 3.18 10.71
C LEU A 256 3.69 1.99 9.74
N GLN A 257 4.14 0.79 10.13
CA GLN A 257 4.21 -0.36 9.21
C GLN A 257 2.86 -0.76 8.61
N PHE A 258 1.74 -0.42 9.25
CA PHE A 258 0.40 -0.69 8.72
C PHE A 258 0.19 -0.01 7.36
N ILE A 259 0.93 1.06 7.05
CA ILE A 259 0.96 1.70 5.73
C ILE A 259 1.58 0.75 4.69
N GLY A 260 2.76 0.19 4.98
CA GLY A 260 3.40 -0.79 4.10
C GLY A 260 2.54 -2.05 3.89
N TYR A 261 1.84 -2.51 4.92
CA TYR A 261 0.86 -3.60 4.81
C TYR A 261 -0.28 -3.21 3.86
N HIS A 262 -0.91 -2.06 4.12
CA HIS A 262 -2.03 -1.53 3.35
C HIS A 262 -1.66 -1.40 1.87
N ASP A 263 -0.55 -0.72 1.57
CA ASP A 263 -0.15 -0.38 0.21
C ASP A 263 0.16 -1.64 -0.60
N GLN A 264 0.88 -2.59 -0.01
CA GLN A 264 1.15 -3.88 -0.65
C GLN A 264 -0.11 -4.72 -0.86
N PHE A 265 -1.10 -4.63 0.05
CA PHE A 265 -2.38 -5.32 -0.13
C PHE A 265 -3.20 -4.67 -1.26
N VAL A 266 -3.34 -3.34 -1.25
CA VAL A 266 -4.11 -2.58 -2.25
C VAL A 266 -3.50 -2.72 -3.63
N GLU A 267 -2.17 -2.68 -3.75
CA GLU A 267 -1.47 -2.94 -5.00
C GLU A 267 -1.83 -4.31 -5.60
N LEU A 268 -1.94 -5.34 -4.75
CA LEU A 268 -2.21 -6.69 -5.24
C LEU A 268 -3.69 -6.95 -5.56
N PHE A 269 -4.62 -6.32 -4.83
CA PHE A 269 -6.05 -6.63 -4.92
C PHE A 269 -6.95 -5.50 -5.45
N GLY A 270 -6.49 -4.25 -5.42
CA GLY A 270 -7.22 -3.08 -5.91
C GLY A 270 -8.35 -2.57 -5.00
N PHE A 271 -8.43 -3.07 -3.77
CA PHE A 271 -9.39 -2.62 -2.74
C PHE A 271 -8.78 -2.67 -1.33
N GLU A 272 -9.42 -2.01 -0.38
CA GLU A 272 -8.96 -1.92 1.01
C GLU A 272 -9.73 -2.89 1.93
N ILE A 273 -9.06 -3.34 3.00
CA ILE A 273 -9.67 -4.07 4.11
C ILE A 273 -9.34 -3.35 5.43
N PRO A 274 -10.18 -3.49 6.48
CA PRO A 274 -9.83 -2.98 7.80
C PRO A 274 -8.51 -3.58 8.28
N LEU A 275 -7.64 -2.76 8.84
CA LEU A 275 -6.44 -3.17 9.55
C LEU A 275 -6.64 -2.95 11.04
N ILE A 276 -6.27 -3.95 11.83
CA ILE A 276 -6.23 -3.86 13.29
C ILE A 276 -4.84 -4.34 13.71
N SER A 277 -4.09 -3.48 14.40
CA SER A 277 -2.91 -3.98 15.09
C SER A 277 -3.37 -4.73 16.32
N THR A 278 -3.05 -6.02 16.37
CA THR A 278 -3.54 -6.93 17.39
C THR A 278 -2.51 -7.09 18.50
N GLU A 279 -1.24 -6.96 18.17
CA GLU A 279 -0.11 -6.87 19.10
C GLU A 279 0.80 -5.73 18.59
N GLY A 280 1.64 -5.14 19.47
CA GLY A 280 2.53 -4.06 19.07
C GLY A 280 2.82 -3.05 20.17
N GLY A 281 3.22 -1.84 19.77
CA GLY A 281 3.59 -0.76 20.68
C GLY A 281 5.08 -0.75 21.05
N ALA A 282 5.45 0.20 21.90
CA ALA A 282 6.76 0.24 22.53
C ALA A 282 6.83 -0.76 23.70
N THR A 283 7.91 -1.51 23.79
CA THR A 283 8.14 -2.53 24.83
C THR A 283 9.35 -2.21 25.67
N VAL A 284 9.20 -2.19 27.00
CA VAL A 284 10.31 -1.93 27.92
C VAL A 284 11.41 -2.96 27.70
N GLY A 285 12.64 -2.47 27.55
CA GLY A 285 13.84 -3.27 27.29
C GLY A 285 14.17 -3.50 25.82
N SER A 286 13.34 -3.06 24.87
CA SER A 286 13.68 -3.08 23.44
C SER A 286 14.89 -2.18 23.15
N CYS A 287 15.85 -2.72 22.39
CA CYS A 287 17.17 -2.15 22.14
C CYS A 287 17.74 -2.57 20.77
N GLU A 288 16.88 -2.99 19.84
CA GLU A 288 17.26 -3.71 18.62
C GLU A 288 18.05 -2.83 17.64
N ASP A 289 17.71 -1.54 17.53
CA ASP A 289 18.46 -0.57 16.74
C ASP A 289 19.44 0.22 17.62
N PRO A 290 20.77 0.04 17.45
CA PRO A 290 21.78 0.71 18.25
C PRO A 290 21.89 2.23 17.98
N ARG A 291 21.18 2.77 16.99
CA ARG A 291 21.07 4.23 16.76
C ARG A 291 20.18 4.92 17.79
N TYR A 292 19.32 4.17 18.48
CA TYR A 292 18.35 4.69 19.42
C TYR A 292 18.64 4.17 20.85
N PRO A 293 18.27 4.94 21.89
CA PRO A 293 18.33 4.43 23.25
C PRO A 293 17.40 3.22 23.41
N CYS A 294 17.69 2.36 24.38
CA CYS A 294 16.76 1.33 24.81
C CYS A 294 15.47 1.95 25.36
N VAL A 295 14.34 1.28 25.14
CA VAL A 295 13.04 1.70 25.66
C VAL A 295 13.01 1.48 27.18
N ASP A 296 12.91 2.56 27.93
CA ASP A 296 12.59 2.53 29.36
C ASP A 296 11.10 2.79 29.61
N ASP A 297 10.65 2.71 30.86
CA ASP A 297 9.25 2.91 31.24
C ASP A 297 8.69 4.27 30.79
N GLN A 298 9.54 5.30 30.74
CA GLN A 298 9.15 6.65 30.36
C GLN A 298 8.97 6.74 28.83
N LEU A 299 9.89 6.19 28.06
CA LEU A 299 9.78 6.10 26.60
C LEU A 299 8.58 5.24 26.18
N GLN A 300 8.36 4.12 26.87
CA GLN A 300 7.20 3.26 26.64
C GLN A 300 5.90 4.06 26.79
N MET A 301 5.77 4.84 27.86
CA MET A 301 4.63 5.71 28.07
C MET A 301 4.50 6.77 26.97
N GLU A 302 5.56 7.52 26.70
CA GLU A 302 5.53 8.64 25.75
C GLU A 302 5.15 8.20 24.34
N TRP A 303 5.76 7.12 23.86
CA TRP A 303 5.50 6.61 22.52
C TRP A 303 4.12 5.94 22.41
N THR A 304 3.67 5.26 23.46
CA THR A 304 2.31 4.72 23.50
C THR A 304 1.26 5.83 23.48
N LEU A 305 1.45 6.90 24.26
CA LEU A 305 0.56 8.06 24.25
C LEU A 305 0.54 8.72 22.87
N ALA A 306 1.72 8.92 22.26
CA ALA A 306 1.81 9.50 20.92
C ALA A 306 1.10 8.63 19.87
N ALA A 307 1.24 7.30 19.92
CA ALA A 307 0.52 6.40 19.03
C ALA A 307 -1.01 6.47 19.24
N TYR A 308 -1.50 6.61 20.47
CA TYR A 308 -2.93 6.80 20.72
C TYR A 308 -3.44 8.18 20.33
N GLU A 309 -2.63 9.23 20.46
CA GLU A 309 -2.97 10.54 19.90
C GLU A 309 -3.06 10.49 18.38
N TYR A 310 -2.16 9.76 17.72
CA TYR A 310 -2.27 9.49 16.29
C TYR A 310 -3.61 8.78 15.97
N MET A 311 -4.02 7.79 16.76
CA MET A 311 -5.35 7.16 16.57
C MET A 311 -6.51 8.13 16.68
N LEU A 312 -6.43 9.11 17.57
CA LEU A 312 -7.48 10.11 17.75
C LEU A 312 -7.53 11.16 16.64
N ASN A 313 -6.39 11.47 16.00
CA ASN A 313 -6.23 12.66 15.17
C ASN A 313 -5.97 12.36 13.69
N GLU A 314 -5.18 11.33 13.41
CA GLU A 314 -4.47 11.15 12.13
C GLU A 314 -4.70 9.77 11.50
N ALA A 315 -5.11 8.76 12.30
CA ALA A 315 -5.25 7.41 11.80
C ALA A 315 -6.28 7.31 10.65
N PRO A 316 -5.91 6.69 9.52
CA PRO A 316 -6.81 6.56 8.38
C PRO A 316 -8.01 5.66 8.72
N GLU A 317 -9.10 5.81 7.95
CA GLU A 317 -10.34 5.08 8.23
C GLU A 317 -10.18 3.55 8.19
N TYR A 318 -9.29 3.05 7.33
CA TYR A 318 -8.99 1.62 7.24
C TYR A 318 -8.26 1.09 8.48
N TYR A 319 -7.58 1.92 9.28
CA TYR A 319 -6.83 1.48 10.45
C TYR A 319 -7.66 1.60 11.74
N PHE A 320 -8.33 0.53 12.14
CA PHE A 320 -9.39 0.55 13.16
C PHE A 320 -8.87 0.67 14.59
N ALA A 321 -7.82 -0.07 14.95
CA ALA A 321 -7.30 -0.06 16.32
C ALA A 321 -5.82 -0.40 16.40
N ASN A 322 -5.18 0.14 17.43
CA ASN A 322 -3.80 -0.18 17.81
C ASN A 322 -3.81 -0.89 19.18
N ASN A 323 -3.70 -2.22 19.20
CA ASN A 323 -3.64 -3.00 20.44
C ASN A 323 -2.19 -3.18 20.89
N THR A 324 -1.80 -2.54 21.98
CA THR A 324 -0.43 -2.65 22.52
C THR A 324 -0.22 -3.92 23.34
N TRP A 325 1.00 -4.44 23.31
CA TRP A 325 1.48 -5.49 24.21
C TRP A 325 1.88 -4.85 25.56
N LEU A 326 1.43 -5.28 26.74
CA LEU A 326 0.43 -6.28 27.14
C LEU A 326 -0.15 -5.78 28.47
N ILE A 327 -1.45 -5.92 28.78
CA ILE A 327 -1.99 -5.34 30.03
C ILE A 327 -1.39 -6.00 31.28
N ALA A 328 -1.35 -7.34 31.35
CA ALA A 328 -0.84 -8.07 32.53
C ALA A 328 -0.55 -9.55 32.23
N GLN A 329 0.29 -10.15 33.09
CA GLN A 329 0.46 -11.60 33.16
C GLN A 329 0.19 -12.10 34.58
N GLN A 330 1.08 -11.84 35.54
CA GLN A 330 0.92 -12.33 36.91
C GLN A 330 -0.22 -11.65 37.64
N ALA A 331 -0.41 -10.35 37.42
CA ALA A 331 -1.55 -9.63 37.95
C ALA A 331 -2.90 -10.19 37.42
N LEU A 332 -2.88 -10.87 36.26
CA LEU A 332 -3.98 -11.63 35.65
C LEU A 332 -3.95 -13.14 36.02
N ASP A 333 -3.42 -13.50 37.18
CA ASP A 333 -3.38 -14.87 37.71
C ASP A 333 -2.67 -15.91 36.79
N PHE A 334 -1.79 -15.47 35.87
CA PHE A 334 -1.05 -16.37 35.00
C PHE A 334 0.13 -17.04 35.71
N GLY A 335 0.09 -18.37 35.84
CA GLY A 335 1.14 -19.17 36.49
C GLY A 335 2.21 -19.74 35.55
N GLY A 336 2.18 -19.41 34.25
CA GLY A 336 2.96 -20.10 33.20
C GLY A 336 4.39 -19.60 32.96
N GLY A 337 4.88 -18.61 33.73
CA GLY A 337 6.26 -18.11 33.64
C GLY A 337 6.40 -16.60 33.72
N TYR A 338 7.64 -16.09 33.70
CA TYR A 338 7.99 -14.67 33.84
C TYR A 338 8.44 -14.01 32.52
N ILE A 339 8.42 -14.74 31.40
CA ILE A 339 9.10 -14.34 30.15
C ILE A 339 8.58 -12.99 29.64
N TRP A 340 7.26 -12.77 29.69
CA TRP A 340 6.63 -11.53 29.21
C TRP A 340 6.24 -10.55 30.32
N GLU A 341 6.52 -10.89 31.58
CA GLU A 341 6.12 -10.06 32.73
C GLU A 341 6.81 -8.68 32.67
N GLY A 342 8.03 -8.61 32.16
CA GLY A 342 8.74 -7.34 31.97
C GLY A 342 8.13 -6.40 30.92
N ASN A 343 7.21 -6.88 30.08
CA ASN A 343 6.49 -6.04 29.11
C ASN A 343 5.06 -5.71 29.55
N ALA A 344 4.60 -6.28 30.67
CA ALA A 344 3.26 -6.05 31.17
C ALA A 344 3.10 -4.62 31.70
N TRP A 345 1.94 -4.01 31.46
CA TRP A 345 1.62 -2.71 32.03
C TRP A 345 1.39 -2.79 33.53
N TYR A 346 0.82 -3.89 34.03
CA TYR A 346 0.62 -4.14 35.45
C TYR A 346 1.42 -5.36 35.88
N HIS A 347 2.21 -5.19 36.95
CA HIS A 347 2.95 -6.27 37.59
C HIS A 347 2.21 -6.85 38.80
N ASP A 348 1.39 -6.04 39.46
CA ASP A 348 0.51 -6.45 40.53
C ASP A 348 -0.79 -5.62 40.54
N ARG A 349 -1.68 -5.88 41.51
CA ARG A 349 -2.95 -5.14 41.67
C ARG A 349 -2.89 -4.11 42.81
N GLU A 350 -1.73 -3.98 43.45
CA GLU A 350 -1.45 -3.14 44.61
C GLU A 350 -0.85 -1.77 44.22
N GLY A 351 -0.60 -1.56 42.93
CA GLY A 351 -0.19 -0.28 42.35
C GLY A 351 1.18 -0.30 41.65
N ASN A 352 1.78 -1.49 41.43
CA ASN A 352 2.97 -1.62 40.62
C ASN A 352 2.60 -1.78 39.14
N HIS A 353 2.70 -0.68 38.40
CA HIS A 353 2.40 -0.63 36.97
C HIS A 353 3.27 0.41 36.25
N LEU A 354 3.37 0.31 34.93
CA LEU A 354 4.06 1.27 34.08
C LEU A 354 3.40 2.67 34.13
N PRO A 355 4.16 3.76 33.89
CA PRO A 355 3.63 5.14 33.93
C PRO A 355 2.48 5.40 32.95
N ILE A 356 2.38 4.65 31.85
CA ILE A 356 1.30 4.75 30.86
C ILE A 356 -0.09 4.60 31.46
N VAL A 357 -0.24 3.76 32.48
CA VAL A 357 -1.52 3.52 33.16
C VAL A 357 -2.06 4.82 33.78
N ASP A 358 -1.23 5.50 34.56
CA ASP A 358 -1.62 6.77 35.19
C ASP A 358 -1.80 7.87 34.16
N ALA A 359 -0.94 7.90 33.13
CA ALA A 359 -1.05 8.89 32.07
C ALA A 359 -2.37 8.78 31.32
N LEU A 360 -2.83 7.56 30.99
CA LEU A 360 -4.12 7.33 30.33
C LEU A 360 -5.30 7.61 31.24
N LYS A 361 -5.23 7.18 32.52
CA LYS A 361 -6.27 7.48 33.51
C LYS A 361 -6.49 8.98 33.70
N ASN A 362 -5.42 9.77 33.60
CA ASN A 362 -5.45 11.23 33.75
C ASN A 362 -5.46 11.97 32.39
N HIS A 363 -5.57 11.25 31.27
CA HIS A 363 -5.43 11.86 29.95
C HIS A 363 -6.54 12.89 29.70
N PRO A 364 -6.22 14.13 29.24
CA PRO A 364 -7.22 15.19 29.05
C PRO A 364 -8.34 14.80 28.08
N ARG A 365 -8.01 13.95 27.10
CA ARG A 365 -8.92 13.48 26.04
C ARG A 365 -9.48 12.07 26.30
N LYS A 366 -9.40 11.59 27.53
CA LYS A 366 -9.87 10.23 27.88
C LYS A 366 -11.33 10.01 27.47
N GLY A 367 -11.56 8.92 26.75
CA GLY A 367 -12.91 8.51 26.30
C GLY A 367 -13.46 9.37 25.15
N GLN A 368 -12.68 10.31 24.62
CA GLN A 368 -13.00 10.99 23.37
C GLN A 368 -12.98 9.95 22.24
N ALA A 369 -14.01 9.95 21.40
CA ALA A 369 -13.98 9.19 20.15
C ALA A 369 -12.93 9.79 19.20
N ARG A 370 -12.50 9.01 18.20
CA ARG A 370 -11.68 9.55 17.11
C ARG A 370 -12.33 10.80 16.53
N TRP A 371 -11.50 11.73 16.10
CA TRP A 371 -11.97 12.87 15.32
C TRP A 371 -12.50 12.35 13.99
N ASP A 372 -13.82 12.14 13.94
CA ASP A 372 -14.51 11.99 12.69
C ASP A 372 -14.52 13.38 12.03
N GLN A 373 -13.80 13.52 10.91
CA GLN A 373 -13.76 14.78 10.17
C GLN A 373 -15.18 15.25 9.78
N GLN A 374 -16.22 14.40 9.85
CA GLN A 374 -17.63 14.79 9.69
C GLN A 374 -18.30 15.46 10.90
N THR A 375 -17.83 15.28 12.14
CA THR A 375 -18.61 15.68 13.35
C THR A 375 -18.25 17.03 13.95
N ALA A 376 -17.20 17.71 13.47
CA ALA A 376 -16.81 19.03 13.96
C ALA A 376 -17.78 20.16 13.54
N GLU A 377 -18.61 19.96 12.50
CA GLU A 377 -19.59 20.96 12.05
C GLU A 377 -20.95 20.85 12.74
N ASN A 378 -21.23 19.76 13.46
CA ASN A 378 -22.55 19.47 14.03
C ASN A 378 -22.52 19.35 15.57
N ALA A 379 -22.19 20.43 16.27
CA ALA A 379 -22.39 20.51 17.72
C ALA A 379 -23.48 21.53 18.09
N GLN A 380 -24.73 21.06 18.23
CA GLN A 380 -25.66 21.27 19.37
C GLN A 380 -27.09 20.78 19.03
N PRO A 381 -27.94 20.42 20.03
CA PRO A 381 -28.69 19.15 20.03
C PRO A 381 -30.21 19.32 20.20
N ILE A 382 -31.07 18.50 19.57
CA ILE A 382 -32.43 18.25 20.10
C ILE A 382 -32.91 16.79 19.86
N THR A 383 -33.50 16.30 20.94
CA THR A 383 -34.15 15.04 21.33
C THR A 383 -35.32 14.52 20.46
N ASN A 384 -35.50 13.19 20.35
CA ASN A 384 -36.56 12.38 21.01
C ASN A 384 -36.88 11.03 20.32
N THR A 385 -36.82 9.96 21.14
CA THR A 385 -37.71 8.79 21.27
C THR A 385 -38.14 7.92 20.07
N ALA A 386 -37.84 6.61 20.21
CA ALA A 386 -38.20 5.37 19.50
C ALA A 386 -39.74 5.09 19.34
N PRO A 387 -40.27 3.90 18.91
CA PRO A 387 -39.66 2.58 18.54
C PRO A 387 -40.33 1.79 17.36
N PHE A 388 -39.88 0.53 17.14
CA PHE A 388 -40.55 -0.67 16.53
C PHE A 388 -40.02 -1.28 15.21
N SER A 389 -39.31 -2.41 15.39
CA SER A 389 -39.61 -3.79 14.93
C SER A 389 -39.75 -4.22 13.45
N SER A 390 -39.09 -5.38 13.23
CA SER A 390 -39.48 -6.59 12.49
C SER A 390 -39.23 -6.71 10.97
N LEU A 391 -38.12 -7.40 10.66
CA LEU A 391 -37.96 -8.56 9.76
C LEU A 391 -38.77 -8.62 8.45
N SER A 392 -38.06 -8.62 7.32
CA SER A 392 -38.07 -9.76 6.40
C SER A 392 -36.80 -9.83 5.54
N THR A 393 -36.37 -11.06 5.34
CA THR A 393 -35.21 -11.63 4.65
C THR A 393 -35.07 -11.28 3.16
N ASP A 394 -33.84 -10.96 2.75
CA ASP A 394 -33.13 -11.39 1.52
C ASP A 394 -32.26 -10.23 0.99
N SER A 395 -30.98 -10.15 1.38
CA SER A 395 -30.08 -9.09 0.89
C SER A 395 -28.61 -9.47 0.70
N ASP A 396 -28.11 -10.51 1.34
CA ASP A 396 -26.65 -10.60 1.53
C ASP A 396 -25.90 -11.38 0.41
N THR A 397 -26.63 -11.90 -0.59
CA THR A 397 -26.06 -12.35 -1.87
C THR A 397 -25.90 -11.21 -2.89
N ILE A 398 -26.41 -10.01 -2.60
CA ILE A 398 -26.56 -8.93 -3.60
C ILE A 398 -25.37 -7.95 -3.58
N ALA A 399 -24.62 -7.84 -2.48
CA ALA A 399 -23.67 -6.75 -2.30
C ALA A 399 -22.26 -6.98 -2.91
N SER A 400 -21.71 -8.20 -2.96
CA SER A 400 -20.39 -8.44 -3.58
C SER A 400 -20.48 -8.70 -5.09
N LEU A 401 -21.62 -9.20 -5.57
CA LEU A 401 -22.02 -9.02 -6.97
C LEU A 401 -22.18 -7.52 -7.28
N SER A 402 -22.40 -6.62 -6.31
CA SER A 402 -22.72 -5.21 -6.59
C SER A 402 -21.55 -4.32 -7.04
N ALA A 403 -20.27 -4.61 -6.76
CA ALA A 403 -19.18 -3.72 -7.20
C ALA A 403 -18.70 -4.05 -8.63
N ILE A 404 -18.47 -5.33 -8.93
CA ILE A 404 -18.22 -5.83 -10.30
C ILE A 404 -19.50 -5.72 -11.13
N SER A 405 -20.70 -5.91 -10.56
CA SER A 405 -21.94 -5.57 -11.29
C SER A 405 -22.18 -4.08 -11.40
N ARG A 406 -21.70 -3.21 -10.49
CA ARG A 406 -21.85 -1.76 -10.65
C ARG A 406 -21.09 -1.27 -11.87
N LEU A 407 -19.80 -1.57 -11.99
CA LEU A 407 -19.05 -1.18 -13.20
C LEU A 407 -19.57 -1.90 -14.45
N ALA A 408 -19.98 -3.18 -14.36
CA ALA A 408 -20.55 -3.89 -15.49
C ALA A 408 -21.96 -3.42 -15.90
N GLN A 409 -22.67 -2.63 -15.07
CA GLN A 409 -23.93 -1.98 -15.45
C GLN A 409 -23.70 -0.83 -16.43
N TYR A 410 -22.49 -0.29 -16.52
CA TYR A 410 -22.17 0.78 -17.44
C TYR A 410 -21.94 0.23 -18.85
N PRO A 411 -22.61 0.78 -19.89
CA PRO A 411 -22.46 0.33 -21.27
C PRO A 411 -21.02 0.40 -21.77
N ARG A 412 -20.57 -0.61 -22.50
CA ARG A 412 -19.25 -0.66 -23.13
C ARG A 412 -19.37 -1.21 -24.55
N PRO A 413 -18.51 -0.77 -25.48
CA PRO A 413 -18.52 -1.24 -26.86
C PRO A 413 -18.17 -2.73 -26.96
N ALA A 414 -18.61 -3.40 -28.02
CA ALA A 414 -18.22 -4.79 -28.26
C ALA A 414 -16.73 -4.87 -28.65
N GLY A 415 -16.02 -5.84 -28.08
CA GLY A 415 -14.58 -5.98 -28.29
C GLY A 415 -13.79 -4.81 -27.71
N ASP A 416 -14.27 -4.23 -26.61
CA ASP A 416 -13.67 -3.07 -25.96
C ASP A 416 -12.18 -3.28 -25.65
N ASN A 417 -11.36 -2.38 -26.16
CA ASN A 417 -9.91 -2.36 -25.98
C ASN A 417 -9.44 -1.14 -25.17
N GLY A 418 -10.36 -0.32 -24.66
CA GLY A 418 -10.08 0.93 -23.93
C GLY A 418 -9.46 2.03 -24.78
N ARG A 419 -9.30 1.84 -26.10
CA ARG A 419 -8.72 2.82 -27.01
C ARG A 419 -9.81 3.71 -27.59
N GLY A 420 -9.58 5.01 -27.57
CA GLY A 420 -10.45 5.95 -28.26
C GLY A 420 -9.75 7.23 -28.65
N ALA A 421 -10.50 8.22 -29.13
CA ALA A 421 -9.95 9.53 -29.51
C ALA A 421 -10.98 10.64 -29.30
N HIS A 422 -10.50 11.85 -29.00
CA HIS A 422 -11.31 13.04 -29.17
C HIS A 422 -11.46 13.33 -30.67
N TYR A 423 -12.69 13.40 -31.16
CA TYR A 423 -12.98 13.45 -32.59
C TYR A 423 -12.57 14.77 -33.25
N ALA A 424 -13.40 15.80 -33.10
CA ALA A 424 -13.17 17.13 -33.60
C ALA A 424 -13.89 18.13 -32.67
N PRO A 425 -13.31 19.30 -32.38
CA PRO A 425 -13.91 20.29 -31.48
C PRO A 425 -15.03 21.09 -32.17
N THR A 426 -16.00 20.38 -32.75
CA THR A 426 -17.13 20.98 -33.47
C THR A 426 -18.46 20.51 -32.90
N ILE A 427 -19.33 21.49 -32.63
CA ILE A 427 -20.73 21.27 -32.26
C ILE A 427 -21.65 21.13 -33.49
N MET A 428 -21.10 21.29 -34.70
CA MET A 428 -21.85 21.25 -35.96
C MET A 428 -21.66 19.92 -36.66
N GLY A 429 -22.75 19.34 -37.16
CA GLY A 429 -22.70 18.14 -37.99
C GLY A 429 -21.89 18.34 -39.27
N GLN A 430 -21.20 17.29 -39.70
CA GLN A 430 -20.32 17.30 -40.86
C GLN A 430 -20.94 16.63 -42.09
N PRO A 431 -20.45 16.90 -43.32
CA PRO A 431 -20.84 16.17 -44.52
C PRO A 431 -20.59 14.66 -44.38
N THR A 432 -21.51 13.82 -44.89
CA THR A 432 -21.42 12.36 -44.76
C THR A 432 -20.10 11.79 -45.27
N LYS A 433 -19.54 12.32 -46.36
CA LYS A 433 -18.23 11.88 -46.89
C LYS A 433 -17.07 12.09 -45.90
N GLN A 434 -17.12 13.16 -45.11
CA GLN A 434 -16.11 13.45 -44.10
C GLN A 434 -16.28 12.52 -42.91
N VAL A 435 -17.53 12.27 -42.50
CA VAL A 435 -17.86 11.28 -41.47
C VAL A 435 -17.39 9.89 -41.88
N ASP A 436 -17.75 9.42 -43.08
CA ASP A 436 -17.37 8.10 -43.61
C ASP A 436 -15.85 7.93 -43.60
N PHE A 437 -15.10 8.96 -44.05
CA PHE A 437 -13.64 8.93 -44.02
C PHE A 437 -13.10 8.74 -42.60
N PHE A 438 -13.54 9.53 -41.62
CA PHE A 438 -13.00 9.38 -40.28
C PHE A 438 -13.50 8.12 -39.57
N VAL A 439 -14.68 7.61 -39.90
CA VAL A 439 -15.14 6.31 -39.39
C VAL A 439 -14.26 5.19 -39.94
N ASP A 440 -13.92 5.22 -41.23
CA ASP A 440 -12.96 4.28 -41.82
C ASP A 440 -11.59 4.35 -41.13
N GLU A 441 -11.14 5.56 -40.79
CA GLU A 441 -9.87 5.76 -40.06
C GLU A 441 -9.96 5.27 -38.61
N LEU A 442 -11.06 5.49 -37.89
CA LEU A 442 -11.30 4.94 -36.55
C LEU A 442 -11.28 3.41 -36.57
N LEU A 443 -11.90 2.79 -37.57
CA LEU A 443 -11.86 1.35 -37.81
C LEU A 443 -10.44 0.86 -38.11
N ALA A 444 -9.71 1.59 -38.97
CA ALA A 444 -8.32 1.27 -39.31
C ALA A 444 -7.39 1.40 -38.09
N LEU A 445 -7.71 2.26 -37.13
CA LEU A 445 -7.01 2.41 -35.86
C LEU A 445 -7.52 1.46 -34.77
N ASN A 446 -8.62 0.75 -35.01
CA ASN A 446 -9.37 -0.06 -34.06
C ASN A 446 -9.76 0.72 -32.78
N MET A 447 -10.30 1.93 -32.95
CA MET A 447 -10.84 2.72 -31.83
C MET A 447 -12.22 2.21 -31.45
N LYS A 448 -12.48 2.13 -30.14
CA LYS A 448 -13.75 1.66 -29.56
C LYS A 448 -14.51 2.73 -28.80
N TRP A 449 -13.86 3.87 -28.51
CA TRP A 449 -14.46 5.01 -27.84
C TRP A 449 -14.22 6.30 -28.63
N VAL A 450 -15.24 7.15 -28.74
CA VAL A 450 -15.11 8.43 -29.43
C VAL A 450 -15.83 9.53 -28.68
N LYS A 451 -15.10 10.60 -28.37
CA LYS A 451 -15.63 11.79 -27.73
C LYS A 451 -16.08 12.82 -28.78
N LEU A 452 -17.32 13.31 -28.63
CA LEU A 452 -17.99 14.27 -29.52
C LEU A 452 -18.43 15.52 -28.77
N MET A 453 -18.48 16.65 -29.47
CA MET A 453 -19.04 17.90 -28.94
C MET A 453 -20.46 18.15 -29.46
N GLN A 454 -21.35 18.62 -28.60
CA GLN A 454 -22.75 18.91 -28.93
C GLN A 454 -23.17 20.19 -28.20
N GLY A 455 -23.85 21.12 -28.88
CA GLY A 455 -24.41 22.29 -28.19
C GLY A 455 -25.62 21.93 -27.33
N ASP A 456 -25.91 22.71 -26.30
CA ASP A 456 -27.17 22.64 -25.54
C ASP A 456 -28.36 23.10 -26.41
N ILE A 457 -28.82 22.21 -27.29
CA ILE A 457 -29.97 22.38 -28.18
C ILE A 457 -30.78 21.08 -28.20
N PRO A 458 -32.10 21.10 -28.48
CA PRO A 458 -32.95 19.91 -28.35
C PRO A 458 -32.72 18.86 -29.44
N LYS A 459 -31.82 19.13 -30.40
CA LYS A 459 -31.50 18.26 -31.55
C LYS A 459 -30.09 17.68 -31.39
N VAL A 460 -29.96 16.39 -31.70
CA VAL A 460 -28.66 15.72 -31.89
C VAL A 460 -28.06 16.16 -33.24
N GLU A 461 -26.96 16.93 -33.22
CA GLU A 461 -26.34 17.46 -34.44
C GLU A 461 -25.58 16.40 -35.23
N HIS A 462 -24.91 15.48 -34.52
CA HIS A 462 -24.03 14.46 -35.10
C HIS A 462 -24.75 13.16 -35.44
N GLN A 463 -26.00 13.23 -35.89
CA GLN A 463 -26.85 12.04 -36.04
C GLN A 463 -26.21 10.95 -36.92
N TYR A 464 -25.75 11.31 -38.13
CA TYR A 464 -25.14 10.35 -39.04
C TYR A 464 -23.84 9.76 -38.48
N LEU A 465 -23.01 10.58 -37.82
CA LEU A 465 -21.77 10.11 -37.18
C LEU A 465 -22.08 9.12 -36.05
N ILE A 466 -22.99 9.45 -35.14
CA ILE A 466 -23.39 8.56 -34.03
C ILE A 466 -23.94 7.23 -34.58
N GLU A 467 -24.80 7.27 -35.61
CA GLU A 467 -25.31 6.07 -36.28
C GLU A 467 -24.17 5.21 -36.85
N GLN A 468 -23.17 5.81 -37.48
CA GLN A 468 -22.01 5.07 -38.00
C GLN A 468 -21.11 4.51 -36.89
N LEU A 469 -20.87 5.26 -35.81
CA LEU A 469 -20.08 4.78 -34.67
C LEU A 469 -20.72 3.56 -34.02
N VAL A 470 -22.01 3.66 -33.69
CA VAL A 470 -22.75 2.59 -33.01
C VAL A 470 -22.92 1.37 -33.92
N ALA A 471 -23.15 1.57 -35.22
CA ALA A 471 -23.20 0.46 -36.19
C ALA A 471 -21.87 -0.30 -36.33
N ASN A 472 -20.76 0.27 -35.88
CA ASN A 472 -19.42 -0.31 -35.91
C ASN A 472 -18.88 -0.68 -34.52
N ASP A 473 -19.76 -0.81 -33.52
CA ASP A 473 -19.41 -1.13 -32.14
C ASP A 473 -18.39 -0.13 -31.53
N ILE A 474 -18.61 1.17 -31.77
CA ILE A 474 -17.84 2.27 -31.18
C ILE A 474 -18.77 3.08 -30.28
N GLU A 475 -18.39 3.26 -29.02
CA GLU A 475 -19.18 3.97 -28.00
C GLU A 475 -18.98 5.48 -28.10
N PRO A 476 -20.05 6.27 -28.39
CA PRO A 476 -19.98 7.72 -28.42
C PRO A 476 -20.15 8.34 -27.02
N VAL A 477 -19.20 9.18 -26.62
CA VAL A 477 -19.29 10.02 -25.40
C VAL A 477 -19.62 11.45 -25.83
N LEU A 478 -20.71 12.02 -25.33
CA LEU A 478 -21.23 13.31 -25.81
C LEU A 478 -20.99 14.43 -24.79
N ARG A 479 -20.16 15.42 -25.13
CA ARG A 479 -20.03 16.67 -24.36
C ARG A 479 -21.18 17.61 -24.68
N VAL A 480 -21.93 18.02 -23.68
CA VAL A 480 -22.92 19.10 -23.86
C VAL A 480 -22.23 20.43 -23.56
N TYR A 481 -21.88 21.14 -24.63
CA TYR A 481 -21.13 22.39 -24.59
C TYR A 481 -22.03 23.59 -24.29
N LYS A 482 -21.58 24.40 -23.34
CA LYS A 482 -21.99 25.78 -23.13
C LYS A 482 -20.74 26.67 -23.01
N PRO A 483 -20.80 27.92 -23.48
CA PRO A 483 -19.67 28.87 -23.34
C PRO A 483 -19.48 29.35 -21.89
N TYR A 484 -20.53 29.30 -21.07
CA TYR A 484 -20.49 29.73 -19.67
C TYR A 484 -21.18 28.69 -18.76
N ASN A 485 -20.76 28.66 -17.50
CA ASN A 485 -21.33 27.82 -16.44
C ASN A 485 -22.71 28.34 -16.05
N GLU A 486 -23.71 27.81 -16.73
CA GLU A 486 -25.13 28.18 -16.63
C GLU A 486 -26.01 26.92 -16.67
N PRO A 487 -27.26 26.99 -16.17
CA PRO A 487 -28.20 25.88 -16.29
C PRO A 487 -28.41 25.48 -17.75
N TYR A 488 -28.54 24.19 -18.02
CA TYR A 488 -28.90 23.71 -19.36
C TYR A 488 -30.38 23.94 -19.65
N GLU A 489 -30.69 24.40 -20.86
CA GLU A 489 -32.07 24.69 -21.30
C GLU A 489 -32.71 23.50 -22.02
N HIS A 490 -31.90 22.66 -22.66
CA HIS A 490 -32.39 21.62 -23.58
C HIS A 490 -31.90 20.21 -23.28
N LEU A 491 -31.15 20.04 -22.19
CA LEU A 491 -30.50 18.78 -21.80
C LEU A 491 -31.45 17.58 -21.78
N ASN A 492 -32.62 17.68 -21.13
CA ASN A 492 -33.56 16.55 -21.07
C ASN A 492 -34.06 16.11 -22.47
N ALA A 493 -34.35 17.07 -23.35
CA ALA A 493 -34.79 16.77 -24.71
C ALA A 493 -33.65 16.17 -25.55
N LEU A 494 -32.44 16.71 -25.40
CA LEU A 494 -31.24 16.20 -26.06
C LEU A 494 -30.95 14.74 -25.64
N VAL A 495 -30.94 14.45 -24.34
CA VAL A 495 -30.66 13.10 -23.80
C VAL A 495 -31.72 12.11 -24.26
N THR A 496 -33.01 12.50 -24.20
CA THR A 496 -34.14 11.67 -24.68
C THR A 496 -33.98 11.28 -26.16
N ASN A 497 -33.42 12.18 -26.98
CA ASN A 497 -33.20 11.93 -28.42
C ASN A 497 -31.91 11.14 -28.69
N ALA A 498 -30.85 11.35 -27.89
CA ALA A 498 -29.54 10.73 -28.09
C ALA A 498 -29.48 9.28 -27.56
N LEU A 499 -30.17 8.96 -26.47
CA LEU A 499 -30.15 7.62 -25.86
C LEU A 499 -30.57 6.50 -26.82
N PRO A 500 -31.70 6.59 -27.55
CA PRO A 500 -32.09 5.56 -28.52
C PRO A 500 -31.10 5.37 -29.68
N MET A 501 -30.21 6.33 -29.88
CA MET A 501 -29.16 6.28 -30.91
C MET A 501 -27.88 5.58 -30.41
N GLY A 502 -27.81 5.21 -29.12
CA GLY A 502 -26.68 4.54 -28.50
C GLY A 502 -25.69 5.45 -27.76
N VAL A 503 -26.08 6.70 -27.45
CA VAL A 503 -25.27 7.59 -26.60
C VAL A 503 -25.66 7.41 -25.13
N HIS A 504 -24.76 6.85 -24.32
CA HIS A 504 -25.03 6.61 -22.90
C HIS A 504 -24.38 7.66 -21.97
N TYR A 505 -23.19 8.14 -22.33
CA TYR A 505 -22.36 9.02 -21.49
C TYR A 505 -22.46 10.49 -21.91
N PHE A 506 -22.85 11.33 -20.96
CA PHE A 506 -23.00 12.78 -21.17
C PHE A 506 -22.04 13.54 -20.26
N GLU A 507 -21.05 14.21 -20.85
CA GLU A 507 -20.13 15.06 -20.10
C GLU A 507 -20.71 16.47 -19.97
N LEU A 508 -20.65 17.00 -18.76
CA LEU A 508 -21.23 18.28 -18.38
C LEU A 508 -20.14 19.27 -17.97
N TYR A 509 -20.27 20.50 -18.46
CA TYR A 509 -19.36 21.60 -18.18
C TYR A 509 -17.92 21.30 -18.66
N ASN A 510 -17.05 22.31 -18.62
CA ASN A 510 -15.66 22.12 -19.03
C ASN A 510 -14.73 22.95 -18.17
N GLU A 511 -13.77 22.27 -17.56
CA GLU A 511 -12.64 22.83 -16.87
C GLU A 511 -13.01 24.01 -15.95
N PRO A 512 -14.06 23.87 -15.11
CA PRO A 512 -14.50 24.97 -14.25
C PRO A 512 -13.43 25.37 -13.22
N ASN A 513 -12.35 24.58 -13.10
CA ASN A 513 -11.19 24.89 -12.28
C ASN A 513 -10.18 25.85 -12.97
N ILE A 514 -10.44 26.29 -14.21
CA ILE A 514 -9.75 27.42 -14.86
C ILE A 514 -10.60 28.68 -14.69
N GLY A 515 -9.97 29.84 -14.48
CA GLY A 515 -10.63 31.13 -14.38
C GLY A 515 -10.99 31.74 -15.75
N GLY A 516 -12.01 32.61 -15.75
CA GLY A 516 -12.44 33.32 -16.95
C GLY A 516 -13.10 32.44 -18.03
N PHE A 517 -13.13 32.93 -19.27
CA PHE A 517 -13.85 32.32 -20.38
C PHE A 517 -13.49 30.83 -20.63
N PRO A 518 -12.21 30.39 -20.58
CA PRO A 518 -11.87 28.97 -20.82
C PRO A 518 -12.55 27.99 -19.86
N GLY A 519 -12.68 28.36 -18.58
CA GLY A 519 -13.40 27.55 -17.58
C GLY A 519 -14.90 27.88 -17.46
N GLY A 520 -15.44 28.67 -18.39
CA GLY A 520 -16.86 29.02 -18.42
C GLY A 520 -17.28 30.12 -17.45
N TRP A 521 -16.35 30.94 -16.95
CA TRP A 521 -16.64 32.06 -16.05
C TRP A 521 -16.72 33.39 -16.80
N HIS A 522 -17.62 34.28 -16.37
CA HIS A 522 -17.67 35.64 -16.91
C HIS A 522 -16.50 36.49 -16.41
N ASP A 523 -16.21 37.59 -17.12
CA ASP A 523 -15.17 38.54 -16.71
C ASP A 523 -15.38 39.02 -15.26
N GLY A 524 -14.38 38.78 -14.40
CA GLY A 524 -14.40 39.15 -12.99
C GLY A 524 -15.16 38.18 -12.08
N GLU A 525 -15.71 37.10 -12.61
CA GLU A 525 -16.28 36.01 -11.83
C GLU A 525 -15.18 35.07 -11.32
N ALA A 526 -15.25 34.69 -10.03
CA ALA A 526 -14.31 33.78 -9.41
C ALA A 526 -14.75 32.32 -9.59
N ILE A 527 -13.77 31.42 -9.65
CA ILE A 527 -14.01 29.97 -9.62
C ILE A 527 -14.82 29.62 -8.36
N SER A 528 -15.90 28.85 -8.53
CA SER A 528 -16.79 28.49 -7.43
C SER A 528 -17.28 27.04 -7.55
N VAL A 529 -16.75 26.18 -6.67
CA VAL A 529 -17.21 24.78 -6.52
C VAL A 529 -18.70 24.74 -6.13
N GLU A 530 -19.13 25.61 -5.22
CA GLU A 530 -20.53 25.70 -4.79
C GLU A 530 -21.49 26.02 -5.95
N ARG A 531 -21.12 26.98 -6.81
CA ARG A 531 -21.91 27.27 -8.01
C ARG A 531 -21.93 26.07 -8.96
N MET A 532 -20.81 25.37 -9.13
CA MET A 532 -20.80 24.16 -9.95
C MET A 532 -21.69 23.06 -9.39
N LEU A 533 -21.78 22.89 -8.07
CA LEU A 533 -22.69 21.94 -7.44
C LEU A 533 -24.15 22.31 -7.69
N ASP A 534 -24.50 23.59 -7.50
CA ASP A 534 -25.86 24.09 -7.72
C ASP A 534 -26.31 23.95 -9.19
N LEU A 535 -25.36 23.99 -10.13
CA LEU A 535 -25.59 23.79 -11.56
C LEU A 535 -25.58 22.31 -11.98
N TRP A 536 -24.69 21.51 -11.40
CA TRP A 536 -24.51 20.11 -11.79
C TRP A 536 -25.61 19.21 -11.26
N ILE A 537 -26.05 19.38 -10.01
CA ILE A 537 -27.10 18.57 -9.40
C ILE A 537 -28.38 18.48 -10.27
N PRO A 538 -29.02 19.60 -10.67
CA PRO A 538 -30.22 19.54 -11.50
C PRO A 538 -29.94 19.00 -12.91
N ALA A 539 -28.73 19.19 -13.45
CA ALA A 539 -28.34 18.65 -14.75
C ALA A 539 -28.15 17.12 -14.70
N ALA A 540 -27.52 16.61 -13.65
CA ALA A 540 -27.34 15.19 -13.40
C ALA A 540 -28.69 14.47 -13.22
N GLU A 541 -29.61 15.07 -12.46
CA GLU A 541 -30.99 14.58 -12.33
C GLU A 541 -31.68 14.48 -13.68
N ALA A 542 -31.58 15.51 -14.53
CA ALA A 542 -32.22 15.52 -15.84
C ALA A 542 -31.68 14.40 -16.75
N ILE A 543 -30.37 14.14 -16.74
CA ILE A 543 -29.78 13.04 -17.51
C ILE A 543 -30.24 11.68 -16.96
N GLN A 544 -30.18 11.47 -15.65
CA GLN A 544 -30.57 10.20 -15.03
C GLN A 544 -32.05 9.90 -15.20
N GLN A 545 -32.92 10.91 -15.09
CA GLN A 545 -34.36 10.76 -15.35
C GLN A 545 -34.66 10.34 -16.79
N ALA A 546 -33.85 10.80 -17.75
CA ALA A 546 -33.95 10.38 -19.14
C ALA A 546 -33.31 9.01 -19.41
N GLY A 547 -32.47 8.49 -18.49
CA GLY A 547 -31.83 7.18 -18.56
C GLY A 547 -30.37 7.18 -19.02
N GLY A 548 -29.71 8.34 -19.01
CA GLY A 548 -28.28 8.47 -19.33
C GLY A 548 -27.38 8.56 -18.10
N TYR A 549 -26.07 8.62 -18.33
CA TYR A 549 -25.06 8.74 -17.28
C TYR A 549 -24.40 10.12 -17.28
N PRO A 550 -24.65 10.99 -16.27
CA PRO A 550 -23.98 12.27 -16.14
C PRO A 550 -22.52 12.11 -15.71
N GLY A 551 -21.63 12.79 -16.44
CA GLY A 551 -20.26 13.01 -16.04
C GLY A 551 -20.19 14.13 -15.00
N LEU A 552 -19.31 13.99 -14.02
CA LEU A 552 -18.93 15.12 -13.17
C LEU A 552 -18.31 16.26 -14.01
N PRO A 553 -18.20 17.50 -13.50
CA PRO A 553 -17.48 18.54 -14.22
C PRO A 553 -16.05 18.10 -14.52
N THR A 554 -15.67 18.10 -15.80
CA THR A 554 -14.32 17.69 -16.21
C THR A 554 -13.32 18.77 -15.85
N LEU A 555 -12.17 18.41 -15.28
CA LEU A 555 -11.21 19.37 -14.72
C LEU A 555 -9.91 19.40 -15.54
N ALA A 556 -9.34 20.58 -15.70
CA ALA A 556 -8.07 20.78 -16.37
C ALA A 556 -6.88 20.38 -15.49
N VAL A 557 -5.85 19.82 -16.12
CA VAL A 557 -4.55 19.54 -15.48
C VAL A 557 -3.89 20.85 -15.05
N GLY A 558 -3.57 21.00 -13.76
CA GLY A 558 -2.87 22.18 -13.25
C GLY A 558 -3.61 23.50 -13.42
N GLY A 559 -4.95 23.49 -13.39
CA GLY A 559 -5.78 24.69 -13.51
C GLY A 559 -5.55 25.73 -12.39
N ASP A 560 -6.13 26.92 -12.55
CA ASP A 560 -6.03 28.02 -11.56
C ASP A 560 -6.52 27.60 -10.16
N TYR A 561 -7.46 26.66 -10.11
CA TYR A 561 -7.77 25.84 -8.94
C TYR A 561 -7.26 24.41 -9.22
N ASP A 562 -6.38 23.90 -8.36
CA ASP A 562 -5.89 22.52 -8.43
C ASP A 562 -7.04 21.49 -8.59
N ASP A 563 -6.94 20.63 -9.60
CA ASP A 563 -8.03 19.75 -9.98
C ASP A 563 -8.35 18.69 -8.93
N MET A 564 -7.34 18.19 -8.23
CA MET A 564 -7.54 17.24 -7.13
C MET A 564 -8.25 17.90 -5.95
N LEU A 565 -7.87 19.12 -5.58
CA LEU A 565 -8.55 19.89 -4.54
C LEU A 565 -9.97 20.28 -4.97
N PHE A 566 -10.19 20.62 -6.24
CA PHE A 566 -11.51 20.95 -6.77
C PHE A 566 -12.42 19.72 -6.70
N LEU A 567 -11.94 18.55 -7.15
CA LEU A 567 -12.69 17.30 -7.10
C LEU A 567 -13.05 16.92 -5.66
N LYS A 568 -12.09 17.01 -4.73
CA LYS A 568 -12.32 16.79 -3.30
C LYS A 568 -13.46 17.69 -2.80
N ALA A 569 -13.35 19.00 -3.01
CA ALA A 569 -14.34 19.97 -2.58
C ALA A 569 -15.72 19.74 -3.23
N PHE A 570 -15.76 19.35 -4.51
CA PHE A 570 -16.99 19.06 -5.21
C PHE A 570 -17.70 17.83 -4.63
N LEU A 571 -16.97 16.73 -4.41
CA LEU A 571 -17.52 15.52 -3.80
C LEU A 571 -17.96 15.76 -2.34
N ASP A 572 -17.18 16.51 -1.57
CA ASP A 572 -17.53 16.91 -0.20
C ASP A 572 -18.79 17.78 -0.18
N GLY A 573 -18.96 18.67 -1.16
CA GLY A 573 -20.17 19.46 -1.33
C GLY A 573 -21.41 18.65 -1.74
N LEU A 574 -21.26 17.54 -2.48
CA LEU A 574 -22.34 16.58 -2.71
C LEU A 574 -22.74 15.85 -1.41
N ILE A 575 -21.76 15.45 -0.60
CA ILE A 575 -21.99 14.85 0.72
C ILE A 575 -22.76 15.82 1.62
N ALA A 576 -22.31 17.07 1.71
CA ALA A 576 -22.94 18.11 2.53
C ALA A 576 -24.39 18.39 2.09
N ARG A 577 -24.67 18.34 0.79
CA ARG A 577 -26.02 18.50 0.22
C ARG A 577 -26.87 17.23 0.29
N GLN A 578 -26.33 16.12 0.79
CA GLN A 578 -26.97 14.79 0.81
C GLN A 578 -27.40 14.33 -0.59
N ARG A 579 -26.58 14.63 -1.60
CA ARG A 579 -26.83 14.31 -3.02
C ARG A 579 -25.89 13.25 -3.59
N THR A 580 -25.39 12.37 -2.73
CA THR A 580 -24.53 11.24 -3.14
C THR A 580 -25.30 10.15 -3.90
N ASP A 581 -26.64 10.17 -3.85
CA ASP A 581 -27.54 9.34 -4.66
C ASP A 581 -27.24 9.47 -6.17
N LEU A 582 -26.87 10.68 -6.60
CA LEU A 582 -26.54 10.95 -7.99
C LEU A 582 -25.28 10.22 -8.47
N LEU A 583 -24.40 9.78 -7.57
CA LEU A 583 -23.13 9.16 -7.95
C LEU A 583 -23.27 7.70 -8.39
N GLU A 584 -24.36 7.01 -8.03
CA GLU A 584 -24.56 5.60 -8.38
C GLU A 584 -24.67 5.36 -9.89
N GLN A 585 -25.12 6.36 -10.64
CA GLN A 585 -25.23 6.37 -12.10
C GLN A 585 -24.44 7.53 -12.73
N ALA A 586 -23.34 7.95 -12.11
CA ALA A 586 -22.45 8.97 -12.65
C ALA A 586 -21.10 8.36 -13.09
N TRP A 587 -20.30 9.16 -13.78
CA TRP A 587 -18.94 8.80 -14.14
C TRP A 587 -18.01 10.00 -13.99
N LEU A 588 -16.70 9.73 -13.92
CA LEU A 588 -15.65 10.73 -13.78
C LEU A 588 -15.00 10.97 -15.15
N PRO A 589 -15.29 12.08 -15.82
CA PRO A 589 -14.48 12.51 -16.95
C PRO A 589 -13.12 13.02 -16.47
N LEU A 590 -12.11 12.81 -17.29
CA LEU A 590 -10.73 13.17 -17.00
C LEU A 590 -10.08 13.85 -18.21
N HIS A 591 -9.47 15.02 -18.01
CA HIS A 591 -8.48 15.55 -18.95
C HIS A 591 -7.11 15.05 -18.52
N ASN A 592 -6.59 14.04 -19.23
CA ASN A 592 -5.42 13.27 -18.84
C ASN A 592 -4.19 13.61 -19.69
N TYR A 593 -3.79 14.88 -19.66
CA TYR A 593 -2.62 15.35 -20.42
C TYR A 593 -1.31 14.92 -19.75
N PHE A 594 -0.35 14.54 -20.59
CA PHE A 594 1.01 14.25 -20.13
C PHE A 594 1.79 15.52 -19.82
N LEU A 595 1.32 16.67 -20.37
CA LEU A 595 2.15 17.86 -20.52
C LEU A 595 3.43 17.44 -21.25
N ASN A 596 4.59 17.70 -20.66
CA ASN A 596 5.88 17.19 -21.12
C ASN A 596 6.52 16.17 -20.18
N HIS A 597 5.72 15.47 -19.37
CA HIS A 597 6.20 14.41 -18.47
C HIS A 597 6.30 13.03 -19.16
N PRO A 598 7.20 12.15 -18.67
CA PRO A 598 7.28 10.77 -19.14
C PRO A 598 6.07 9.94 -18.67
N PHE A 599 5.93 8.74 -19.25
CA PHE A 599 4.80 7.84 -18.99
C PHE A 599 4.66 7.41 -17.53
N ASP A 600 5.79 7.24 -16.82
CA ASP A 600 5.89 6.78 -15.44
C ASP A 600 5.87 7.92 -14.40
N TYR A 601 5.69 9.18 -14.82
CA TYR A 601 5.55 10.33 -13.92
C TYR A 601 4.44 10.11 -12.86
N PRO A 602 4.65 10.51 -11.59
CA PRO A 602 5.81 11.23 -11.02
C PRO A 602 6.93 10.31 -10.47
N ASN A 603 6.92 9.02 -10.81
CA ASN A 603 7.91 8.06 -10.29
C ASN A 603 9.18 7.98 -11.13
N ASP A 604 9.36 8.89 -12.08
CA ASP A 604 10.52 8.93 -12.95
C ASP A 604 11.75 9.49 -12.22
N PRO A 605 12.98 9.13 -12.63
CA PRO A 605 14.21 9.59 -11.98
C PRO A 605 14.41 11.12 -11.99
N VAL A 606 13.84 11.86 -12.95
CA VAL A 606 13.97 13.32 -12.99
C VAL A 606 13.19 13.94 -11.83
N ASN A 607 11.97 13.49 -11.58
CA ASN A 607 11.18 13.98 -10.46
C ASN A 607 11.75 13.50 -9.11
N LEU A 608 12.11 12.21 -9.00
CA LEU A 608 12.58 11.62 -7.74
C LEU A 608 13.97 12.10 -7.34
N GLU A 609 14.92 12.14 -8.27
CA GLU A 609 16.34 12.33 -7.95
C GLU A 609 16.95 13.59 -8.59
N SER A 610 16.18 14.33 -9.39
CA SER A 610 16.67 15.53 -10.08
C SER A 610 17.88 15.27 -10.98
N ILE A 611 17.92 14.08 -11.61
CA ILE A 611 19.05 13.67 -12.45
C ILE A 611 19.25 14.60 -13.66
N PRO A 612 20.49 14.96 -14.03
CA PRO A 612 20.74 15.77 -15.22
C PRO A 612 20.40 15.00 -16.51
N LEU A 613 20.18 15.73 -17.60
CA LEU A 613 19.96 15.19 -18.95
C LEU A 613 21.08 14.21 -19.34
N SER A 614 20.68 13.02 -19.75
CA SER A 614 21.57 12.02 -20.34
C SER A 614 21.96 12.38 -21.77
N THR A 615 23.05 11.77 -22.26
CA THR A 615 23.48 11.95 -23.67
C THR A 615 22.43 11.44 -24.67
N GLU A 616 21.65 10.44 -24.27
CA GLU A 616 20.57 9.88 -25.07
C GLU A 616 19.40 10.85 -25.19
N GLU A 617 18.91 11.41 -24.07
CA GLU A 617 17.86 12.46 -24.09
C GLU A 617 18.28 13.66 -24.95
N ILE A 618 19.52 14.14 -24.79
CA ILE A 618 20.04 15.26 -25.59
C ILE A 618 20.00 14.96 -27.08
N SER A 619 20.37 13.73 -27.46
CA SER A 619 20.41 13.31 -28.86
C SER A 619 19.00 13.08 -29.41
N LYS A 620 18.10 12.45 -28.64
CA LYS A 620 16.71 12.17 -29.00
C LYS A 620 15.97 13.47 -29.35
N HIS A 621 16.06 14.48 -28.49
CA HIS A 621 15.36 15.75 -28.66
C HIS A 621 16.16 16.81 -29.43
N ASN A 622 17.35 16.45 -29.97
CA ASN A 622 18.26 17.38 -30.67
C ASN A 622 18.52 18.69 -29.89
N LEU A 623 18.75 18.58 -28.58
CA LEU A 623 18.86 19.76 -27.70
C LEU A 623 20.14 20.55 -27.96
N THR A 624 20.00 21.87 -28.07
CA THR A 624 21.15 22.78 -28.13
C THR A 624 21.87 22.86 -26.78
N PRO A 625 23.16 23.23 -26.74
CA PRO A 625 23.88 23.41 -25.48
C PRO A 625 23.21 24.37 -24.49
N GLU A 626 22.52 25.40 -24.99
CA GLU A 626 21.76 26.36 -24.17
C GLU A 626 20.51 25.73 -23.53
N GLN A 627 19.76 24.93 -24.30
CA GLN A 627 18.61 24.18 -23.77
C GLN A 627 19.05 23.16 -22.72
N VAL A 628 20.14 22.43 -22.98
CA VAL A 628 20.71 21.48 -22.01
C VAL A 628 21.08 22.18 -20.70
N GLN A 629 21.73 23.35 -20.78
CA GLN A 629 22.06 24.13 -19.60
C GLN A 629 20.80 24.58 -18.84
N THR A 630 19.78 25.04 -19.56
CA THR A 630 18.52 25.55 -18.97
C THR A 630 17.76 24.45 -18.27
N ILE A 631 17.56 23.30 -18.92
CA ILE A 631 16.85 22.15 -18.36
C ILE A 631 17.61 21.61 -17.15
N ASN A 632 18.93 21.42 -17.25
CA ASN A 632 19.72 20.96 -16.10
C ASN A 632 19.70 21.93 -14.92
N ALA A 633 19.62 23.24 -15.18
CA ALA A 633 19.43 24.23 -14.13
C ALA A 633 18.04 24.12 -13.47
N ALA A 634 16.99 23.86 -14.25
CA ALA A 634 15.64 23.63 -13.71
C ALA A 634 15.59 22.34 -12.87
N ARG A 635 16.18 21.24 -13.34
CA ARG A 635 16.30 19.98 -12.60
C ARG A 635 17.07 20.17 -11.29
N ALA A 636 18.24 20.81 -11.32
CA ALA A 636 19.05 21.05 -10.12
C ALA A 636 18.35 21.94 -9.06
N ASN A 637 17.49 22.86 -9.50
CA ASN A 637 16.74 23.75 -8.61
C ASN A 637 15.35 23.21 -8.26
N ALA A 638 14.94 22.05 -8.78
CA ALA A 638 13.56 21.54 -8.66
C ALA A 638 13.07 21.48 -7.22
N ARG A 639 13.92 21.04 -6.29
CA ARG A 639 13.60 20.86 -4.87
C ARG A 639 13.93 22.08 -3.99
N GLN A 640 14.40 23.18 -4.57
CA GLN A 640 14.63 24.42 -3.82
C GLN A 640 13.30 25.15 -3.57
N PRO A 641 13.20 26.04 -2.57
CA PRO A 641 12.01 26.86 -2.37
C PRO A 641 11.64 27.65 -3.63
N GLY A 642 10.42 27.46 -4.14
CA GLY A 642 9.96 28.04 -5.42
C GLY A 642 10.42 27.27 -6.66
N GLY A 643 10.98 26.08 -6.51
CA GLY A 643 11.27 25.13 -7.58
C GLY A 643 10.04 24.39 -8.08
N TYR A 644 10.25 23.44 -8.99
CA TYR A 644 9.21 22.74 -9.75
C TYR A 644 8.76 21.40 -9.14
N TYR A 645 9.38 20.95 -8.06
CA TYR A 645 8.98 19.71 -7.38
C TYR A 645 7.70 19.91 -6.55
N VAL A 646 6.68 19.11 -6.83
CA VAL A 646 5.40 19.10 -6.11
C VAL A 646 5.29 17.89 -5.18
N GLY A 647 5.61 16.70 -5.67
CA GLY A 647 5.49 15.45 -4.92
C GLY A 647 6.13 14.26 -5.62
N SER A 648 6.25 13.13 -4.93
CA SER A 648 6.86 11.90 -5.47
C SER A 648 5.82 10.81 -5.78
N THR A 649 4.55 11.05 -5.49
CA THR A 649 3.45 10.10 -5.73
C THR A 649 2.35 10.73 -6.59
N VAL A 650 1.59 9.89 -7.29
CA VAL A 650 0.42 10.33 -8.06
C VAL A 650 -0.63 11.06 -7.22
N TYR A 651 -0.61 10.89 -5.89
CA TYR A 651 -1.53 11.55 -4.96
C TYR A 651 -1.09 12.95 -4.51
N GLU A 652 0.18 13.28 -4.74
CA GLU A 652 0.76 14.59 -4.48
C GLU A 652 0.89 15.39 -5.78
N ASP A 653 1.30 14.73 -6.86
CA ASP A 653 1.37 15.30 -8.20
C ASP A 653 0.86 14.29 -9.24
N SER A 654 -0.35 14.55 -9.72
CA SER A 654 -1.04 13.66 -10.65
C SER A 654 -0.86 14.05 -12.11
N ASN A 655 -0.06 15.06 -12.44
CA ASN A 655 -0.02 15.68 -13.77
C ASN A 655 0.72 14.84 -14.83
N GLY A 656 0.21 13.64 -15.12
CA GLY A 656 0.70 12.74 -16.16
C GLY A 656 -0.32 11.63 -16.45
N PHE A 657 0.06 10.61 -17.21
CA PHE A 657 -0.84 9.52 -17.62
C PHE A 657 -1.63 8.88 -16.47
N ARG A 658 -1.00 8.74 -15.31
CA ARG A 658 -1.52 8.01 -14.15
C ARG A 658 -2.50 8.82 -13.30
N LYS A 659 -2.94 10.00 -13.75
CA LYS A 659 -3.90 10.86 -13.02
C LYS A 659 -5.18 10.14 -12.59
N PHE A 660 -5.63 9.17 -13.39
CA PHE A 660 -6.82 8.38 -13.09
C PHE A 660 -6.73 7.65 -11.74
N GLU A 661 -5.53 7.28 -11.27
CA GLU A 661 -5.32 6.64 -9.96
C GLU A 661 -5.63 7.60 -8.82
N ALA A 662 -5.21 8.86 -8.95
CA ALA A 662 -5.48 9.90 -7.96
C ALA A 662 -6.98 10.22 -7.86
N TYR A 663 -7.67 10.30 -9.00
CA TYR A 663 -9.11 10.55 -9.06
C TYR A 663 -9.90 9.37 -8.48
N ALA A 664 -9.50 8.14 -8.83
CA ALA A 664 -10.08 6.93 -8.29
C ALA A 664 -9.93 6.88 -6.77
N LYS A 665 -8.74 7.20 -6.24
CA LYS A 665 -8.51 7.27 -4.80
C LYS A 665 -9.37 8.34 -4.12
N ILE A 666 -9.39 9.56 -4.65
CA ILE A 666 -10.22 10.66 -4.10
C ILE A 666 -11.68 10.26 -3.96
N PHE A 667 -12.21 9.55 -4.96
CA PHE A 667 -13.58 9.05 -4.96
C PHE A 667 -13.76 7.88 -3.99
N TYR A 668 -12.86 6.89 -4.04
CA TYR A 668 -12.94 5.69 -3.20
C TYR A 668 -12.85 6.03 -1.72
N ASP A 669 -11.93 6.92 -1.33
CA ASP A 669 -11.76 7.38 0.06
C ASP A 669 -13.05 7.99 0.65
N ARG A 670 -13.97 8.48 -0.19
CA ARG A 670 -15.24 9.10 0.23
C ARG A 670 -16.42 8.14 0.22
N PHE A 671 -16.43 7.18 -0.71
CA PHE A 671 -17.64 6.39 -1.00
C PHE A 671 -17.46 4.87 -0.88
N GLY A 672 -16.22 4.38 -0.84
CA GLY A 672 -15.89 2.96 -0.70
C GLY A 672 -16.21 2.10 -1.92
N TYR A 673 -16.43 2.71 -3.09
CA TYR A 673 -16.61 2.02 -4.38
C TYR A 673 -16.04 2.87 -5.52
N TYR A 674 -15.89 2.28 -6.71
CA TYR A 674 -15.46 2.98 -7.92
C TYR A 674 -16.63 3.20 -8.88
N ILE A 675 -16.58 4.31 -9.61
CA ILE A 675 -17.38 4.58 -10.81
C ILE A 675 -16.47 4.65 -12.03
N PRO A 676 -16.99 4.55 -13.27
CA PRO A 676 -16.15 4.63 -14.46
C PRO A 676 -15.41 5.95 -14.52
N ILE A 677 -14.11 5.88 -14.81
CA ILE A 677 -13.27 7.00 -15.19
C ILE A 677 -13.02 6.90 -16.68
N ILE A 678 -13.33 7.95 -17.43
CA ILE A 678 -13.12 7.99 -18.87
C ILE A 678 -12.32 9.24 -19.18
N THR A 679 -11.15 9.07 -19.79
CA THR A 679 -10.41 10.21 -20.32
C THR A 679 -11.14 10.72 -21.54
N THR A 680 -11.48 12.01 -21.54
CA THR A 680 -12.23 12.66 -22.63
C THR A 680 -11.41 13.68 -23.40
N GLU A 681 -10.32 14.16 -22.82
CA GLU A 681 -9.22 14.83 -23.50
C GLU A 681 -7.90 14.40 -22.85
N GLY A 682 -6.76 14.52 -23.51
CA GLY A 682 -5.48 14.18 -22.89
C GLY A 682 -4.40 13.78 -23.87
N GLY A 683 -3.41 13.04 -23.36
CA GLY A 683 -2.24 12.63 -24.13
C GLY A 683 -1.13 13.68 -24.22
N PRO A 684 -0.02 13.34 -24.89
CA PRO A 684 1.06 14.27 -25.21
C PRO A 684 0.67 15.19 -26.37
N LEU A 685 1.07 16.47 -26.33
CA LEU A 685 0.87 17.41 -27.43
C LEU A 685 2.21 17.95 -27.93
N THR A 686 2.42 17.98 -29.25
CA THR A 686 3.64 18.54 -29.85
C THR A 686 3.87 19.97 -29.39
N GLY A 687 5.07 20.23 -28.86
CA GLY A 687 5.48 21.54 -28.37
C GLY A 687 5.18 21.81 -26.89
N ASP A 688 4.45 20.91 -26.19
CA ASP A 688 4.26 21.02 -24.75
C ASP A 688 5.60 21.11 -24.02
N ASN A 689 5.69 22.05 -23.08
CA ASN A 689 6.90 22.38 -22.34
C ASN A 689 6.56 23.13 -21.03
N GLN A 690 5.49 22.72 -20.36
CA GLN A 690 4.96 23.36 -19.15
C GLN A 690 5.91 23.17 -17.97
N ASP A 691 6.56 22.02 -17.87
CA ASP A 691 7.57 21.74 -16.86
C ASP A 691 8.99 21.92 -17.43
N PRO A 692 9.75 22.95 -17.02
CA PRO A 692 11.08 23.21 -17.57
C PRO A 692 12.14 22.17 -17.18
N ARG A 693 11.81 21.20 -16.31
CA ARG A 693 12.67 20.04 -16.00
C ARG A 693 12.71 19.03 -17.15
N TYR A 694 11.74 19.05 -18.06
CA TYR A 694 11.63 18.09 -19.14
C TYR A 694 11.80 18.76 -20.51
N PRO A 695 12.34 18.06 -21.52
CA PRO A 695 12.39 18.59 -22.89
C PRO A 695 10.99 18.90 -23.45
N PRO A 696 10.89 19.81 -24.43
CA PRO A 696 9.65 19.96 -25.17
C PRO A 696 9.24 18.68 -25.91
N VAL A 697 7.94 18.40 -25.93
CA VAL A 697 7.36 17.22 -26.61
C VAL A 697 7.52 17.33 -28.12
N THR A 698 8.01 16.26 -28.75
CA THR A 698 8.13 16.13 -30.21
C THR A 698 7.03 15.23 -30.79
N ASP A 699 6.84 15.23 -32.11
CA ASP A 699 5.92 14.31 -32.79
C ASP A 699 6.25 12.82 -32.53
N ASP A 700 7.54 12.51 -32.34
CA ASP A 700 8.00 11.17 -31.99
C ASP A 700 7.58 10.81 -30.55
N ASP A 701 7.66 11.76 -29.61
CA ASP A 701 7.17 11.55 -28.24
C ASP A 701 5.64 11.39 -28.22
N VAL A 702 4.90 12.16 -29.04
CA VAL A 702 3.45 11.97 -29.21
C VAL A 702 3.14 10.54 -29.64
N THR A 703 3.91 10.03 -30.61
CA THR A 703 3.77 8.66 -31.11
C THR A 703 4.08 7.62 -30.04
N GLU A 704 5.22 7.77 -29.36
CA GLU A 704 5.71 6.84 -28.36
C GLU A 704 4.77 6.76 -27.15
N LEU A 705 4.44 7.90 -26.55
CA LEU A 705 3.63 7.95 -25.33
C LEU A 705 2.17 7.56 -25.58
N THR A 706 1.62 7.87 -26.76
CA THR A 706 0.27 7.41 -27.15
C THR A 706 0.22 5.89 -27.32
N LEU A 707 1.24 5.29 -27.94
CA LEU A 707 1.34 3.83 -28.05
C LEU A 707 1.48 3.18 -26.67
N GLN A 708 2.33 3.72 -25.79
CA GLN A 708 2.48 3.23 -24.42
C GLN A 708 1.15 3.30 -23.65
N ALA A 709 0.42 4.42 -23.75
CA ALA A 709 -0.90 4.56 -23.13
C ALA A 709 -1.92 3.52 -23.63
N TYR A 710 -2.01 3.28 -24.94
CA TYR A 710 -2.92 2.26 -25.47
C TYR A 710 -2.49 0.83 -25.20
N HIS A 711 -1.20 0.56 -25.03
CA HIS A 711 -0.72 -0.74 -24.55
C HIS A 711 -1.06 -0.92 -23.08
N ALA A 712 -0.91 0.11 -22.26
CA ALA A 712 -1.31 0.07 -20.86
C ALA A 712 -2.82 -0.17 -20.69
N MET A 713 -3.66 0.40 -21.56
CA MET A 713 -5.10 0.09 -21.59
C MET A 713 -5.39 -1.41 -21.73
N LEU A 714 -4.53 -2.16 -22.45
CA LEU A 714 -4.69 -3.61 -22.64
C LEU A 714 -4.10 -4.43 -21.48
N ASP A 715 -3.03 -3.93 -20.85
CA ASP A 715 -2.15 -4.73 -19.99
C ASP A 715 -2.44 -4.57 -18.51
N ASN A 716 -2.54 -3.33 -18.03
CA ASN A 716 -2.32 -3.05 -16.62
C ASN A 716 -3.22 -2.00 -15.99
N VAL A 717 -3.92 -1.16 -16.77
CA VAL A 717 -4.80 -0.16 -16.13
C VAL A 717 -6.02 -0.81 -15.44
N PRO A 718 -6.50 -0.27 -14.30
CA PRO A 718 -7.60 -0.85 -13.53
C PRO A 718 -8.94 -0.85 -14.27
N ALA A 719 -9.85 -1.77 -13.90
CA ALA A 719 -11.15 -1.94 -14.54
C ALA A 719 -12.09 -0.73 -14.44
N TYR A 720 -11.88 0.17 -13.47
CA TYR A 720 -12.63 1.42 -13.36
C TYR A 720 -12.20 2.46 -14.41
N TYR A 721 -11.01 2.35 -15.01
CA TYR A 721 -10.54 3.26 -16.04
C TYR A 721 -10.94 2.74 -17.41
N PHE A 722 -12.03 3.28 -17.97
CA PHE A 722 -12.73 2.68 -19.10
C PHE A 722 -12.03 2.92 -20.43
N ALA A 723 -11.69 4.17 -20.73
CA ALA A 723 -11.10 4.54 -22.00
C ALA A 723 -10.09 5.68 -21.89
N PHE A 724 -9.10 5.65 -22.78
CA PHE A 724 -8.17 6.74 -23.02
C PHE A 724 -8.46 7.39 -24.38
N MET A 725 -8.94 8.64 -24.39
CA MET A 725 -9.27 9.39 -25.62
C MET A 725 -8.42 10.68 -25.72
N PRO A 726 -7.19 10.58 -26.26
CA PRO A 726 -6.32 11.74 -26.40
C PRO A 726 -6.86 12.77 -27.40
N TRP A 727 -6.43 14.00 -27.18
CA TRP A 727 -6.62 15.14 -28.07
C TRP A 727 -5.51 15.10 -29.15
N LEU A 728 -5.77 15.15 -30.45
CA LEU A 728 -7.03 15.34 -31.16
C LEU A 728 -6.99 14.60 -32.49
N MET A 729 -8.06 13.90 -32.87
CA MET A 729 -8.11 13.22 -34.17
C MET A 729 -8.05 14.21 -35.33
N ALA A 730 -8.93 15.21 -35.37
CA ALA A 730 -8.92 16.23 -36.42
C ALA A 730 -9.41 17.59 -35.94
N ASN A 731 -8.80 18.68 -36.43
CA ASN A 731 -9.26 20.05 -36.18
C ASN A 731 -9.89 20.66 -37.44
N GLN A 732 -9.10 21.29 -38.32
CA GLN A 732 -9.63 21.85 -39.58
C GLN A 732 -10.08 20.76 -40.56
N ALA A 733 -9.34 19.64 -40.62
CA ALA A 733 -9.76 18.46 -41.36
C ALA A 733 -11.07 17.85 -40.81
N GLY A 734 -11.39 18.12 -39.54
CA GLY A 734 -12.66 17.80 -38.87
C GLY A 734 -13.70 18.92 -38.99
N GLY A 735 -13.49 19.92 -39.84
CA GLY A 735 -14.46 20.99 -40.08
C GLY A 735 -14.54 22.06 -38.99
N HIS A 736 -13.61 22.09 -38.04
CA HIS A 736 -13.50 23.23 -37.12
C HIS A 736 -12.90 24.44 -37.84
N TRP A 737 -13.40 25.63 -37.54
CA TRP A 737 -13.01 26.87 -38.22
C TRP A 737 -11.80 27.54 -37.57
N ASP A 738 -11.60 27.33 -36.27
CA ASP A 738 -10.45 27.85 -35.53
C ASP A 738 -9.23 26.95 -35.74
N ASN A 739 -8.08 27.54 -36.01
CA ASN A 739 -6.83 26.80 -36.19
C ASN A 739 -6.01 26.66 -34.91
N ALA A 740 -6.52 27.15 -33.76
CA ALA A 740 -5.83 27.09 -32.47
C ALA A 740 -5.32 25.68 -32.10
N TRP A 741 -6.01 24.63 -32.53
CA TRP A 741 -5.70 23.24 -32.21
C TRP A 741 -5.19 22.42 -33.41
N GLU A 742 -4.83 23.09 -34.51
CA GLU A 742 -4.39 22.38 -35.72
C GLU A 742 -3.08 21.63 -35.49
N ASP A 743 -2.16 22.15 -34.67
CA ASP A 743 -0.88 21.49 -34.39
C ASP A 743 -1.07 20.14 -33.67
N ALA A 744 -2.04 20.06 -32.75
CA ALA A 744 -2.41 18.84 -32.03
C ALA A 744 -3.16 17.80 -32.89
N ALA A 745 -3.77 18.21 -34.00
CA ALA A 745 -4.61 17.34 -34.83
C ALA A 745 -3.79 16.24 -35.52
N TRP A 746 -4.19 14.97 -35.38
CA TRP A 746 -3.52 13.84 -36.03
C TRP A 746 -3.70 13.86 -37.55
N TYR A 747 -4.86 14.30 -38.02
CA TYR A 747 -5.18 14.46 -39.44
C TYR A 747 -5.26 15.95 -39.80
N LYS A 748 -4.46 16.38 -40.78
CA LYS A 748 -4.39 17.77 -41.23
C LYS A 748 -5.26 18.02 -42.46
N LEU A 749 -5.66 19.27 -42.68
CA LEU A 749 -6.53 19.65 -43.80
C LEU A 749 -5.90 19.37 -45.19
N ASP A 750 -4.57 19.41 -45.29
CA ASP A 750 -3.83 19.15 -46.54
C ASP A 750 -3.67 17.65 -46.86
N GLY A 751 -4.20 16.77 -45.99
CA GLY A 751 -4.13 15.33 -46.12
C GLY A 751 -2.89 14.69 -45.50
N THR A 752 -2.00 15.48 -44.89
CA THR A 752 -0.90 14.94 -44.08
C THR A 752 -1.39 14.48 -42.70
N THR A 753 -0.60 13.62 -42.05
CA THR A 753 -0.90 13.11 -40.71
C THR A 753 0.32 13.20 -39.81
N LEU A 754 0.09 13.29 -38.48
CA LEU A 754 1.16 13.07 -37.51
C LEU A 754 1.66 11.60 -37.57
N PRO A 755 2.93 11.33 -37.21
CA PRO A 755 3.52 9.98 -37.28
C PRO A 755 2.76 8.92 -36.46
N VAL A 756 2.07 9.35 -35.39
CA VAL A 756 1.25 8.48 -34.54
C VAL A 756 0.18 7.72 -35.31
N VAL A 757 -0.37 8.28 -36.39
CA VAL A 757 -1.40 7.61 -37.20
C VAL A 757 -0.86 6.34 -37.85
N ASP A 758 0.28 6.45 -38.54
CA ASP A 758 0.91 5.31 -39.21
C ASP A 758 1.42 4.29 -38.20
N ALA A 759 1.96 4.75 -37.07
CA ALA A 759 2.43 3.90 -36.00
C ALA A 759 1.29 3.07 -35.36
N LEU A 760 0.14 3.69 -35.10
CA LEU A 760 -1.05 3.00 -34.57
C LEU A 760 -1.65 2.01 -35.57
N LYS A 761 -1.66 2.33 -36.87
CA LYS A 761 -2.10 1.39 -37.91
C LYS A 761 -1.17 0.19 -38.06
N ALA A 762 0.13 0.40 -37.80
CA ALA A 762 1.16 -0.63 -37.87
C ALA A 762 1.33 -1.41 -36.54
N ASP A 763 0.75 -0.95 -35.44
CA ASP A 763 0.86 -1.57 -34.11
C ASP A 763 0.43 -3.06 -34.18
N PRO A 764 1.33 -4.01 -33.87
CA PRO A 764 0.99 -5.44 -33.89
C PRO A 764 -0.12 -5.79 -32.90
N ARG A 765 -0.31 -4.96 -31.85
CA ARG A 765 -1.32 -5.14 -30.80
C ARG A 765 -2.65 -4.47 -31.10
N ARG A 766 -2.77 -3.78 -32.26
CA ARG A 766 -3.95 -2.99 -32.64
C ARG A 766 -5.26 -3.75 -32.51
N GLN A 767 -5.28 -5.04 -32.85
CA GLN A 767 -6.49 -5.87 -32.89
C GLN A 767 -6.78 -6.61 -31.58
N GLU A 768 -5.98 -6.38 -30.52
CA GLU A 768 -6.22 -6.97 -29.22
C GLU A 768 -7.47 -6.36 -28.56
N VAL A 769 -8.21 -7.21 -27.84
CA VAL A 769 -9.35 -6.83 -27.01
C VAL A 769 -8.90 -6.85 -25.56
N ARG A 770 -9.27 -5.81 -24.80
CA ARG A 770 -8.94 -5.71 -23.39
C ARG A 770 -9.69 -6.81 -22.63
N GLN A 771 -8.99 -7.48 -21.73
CA GLN A 771 -9.62 -8.47 -20.85
C GLN A 771 -10.08 -7.74 -19.59
N TRP A 772 -11.40 -7.59 -19.48
CA TRP A 772 -12.05 -6.86 -18.39
C TRP A 772 -12.30 -7.70 -17.14
N GLU A 773 -12.16 -9.02 -17.27
CA GLU A 773 -11.92 -9.89 -16.13
C GLU A 773 -10.51 -9.59 -15.62
N SER A 774 -10.37 -9.29 -14.33
CA SER A 774 -9.11 -8.81 -13.72
C SER A 774 -7.92 -9.67 -14.16
N LYS A 775 -7.16 -9.19 -15.15
CA LYS A 775 -5.84 -9.73 -15.44
C LYS A 775 -4.92 -9.28 -14.31
N PRO A 776 -4.13 -10.18 -13.70
CA PRO A 776 -3.02 -9.76 -12.86
C PRO A 776 -2.08 -8.91 -13.71
N GLU A 777 -1.75 -7.73 -13.21
CA GLU A 777 -0.90 -6.74 -13.85
C GLU A 777 0.41 -7.39 -14.31
N GLN A 778 0.74 -7.30 -15.60
CA GLN A 778 2.03 -7.71 -16.10
C GLN A 778 3.07 -6.64 -15.74
N VAL A 779 4.04 -7.03 -14.92
CA VAL A 779 5.29 -6.31 -14.69
C VAL A 779 5.93 -5.97 -16.06
N PRO A 780 6.33 -4.72 -16.33
CA PRO A 780 7.01 -4.36 -17.57
C PRO A 780 8.27 -5.21 -17.76
N SER A 781 8.30 -5.98 -18.84
CA SER A 781 9.47 -6.79 -19.19
C SER A 781 10.64 -5.86 -19.54
N THR A 782 11.65 -5.83 -18.69
CA THR A 782 12.99 -5.43 -19.13
C THR A 782 13.43 -6.44 -20.20
N THR A 783 13.88 -5.93 -21.33
CA THR A 783 14.32 -6.69 -22.51
C THR A 783 15.42 -7.68 -22.13
N ASN A 784 15.04 -8.95 -21.96
CA ASN A 784 15.94 -10.08 -21.91
C ASN A 784 16.67 -10.21 -23.26
N GLN A 785 17.86 -9.63 -23.39
CA GLN A 785 18.88 -10.27 -24.20
C GLN A 785 19.28 -11.56 -23.47
N GLN A 786 18.69 -12.68 -23.92
CA GLN A 786 19.07 -14.02 -23.52
C GLN A 786 20.61 -14.17 -23.61
N PRO A 787 21.31 -14.54 -22.52
CA PRO A 787 22.62 -15.15 -22.63
C PRO A 787 22.49 -16.47 -23.41
N PRO A 788 23.48 -16.87 -24.22
CA PRO A 788 23.37 -18.05 -25.06
C PRO A 788 23.18 -19.32 -24.21
N VAL A 789 22.20 -20.13 -24.62
CA VAL A 789 21.93 -21.46 -24.06
C VAL A 789 23.16 -22.34 -24.25
N LEU A 790 23.78 -22.77 -23.14
CA LEU A 790 24.81 -23.81 -23.17
C LEU A 790 24.16 -25.15 -23.52
N THR A 791 24.60 -25.77 -24.62
CA THR A 791 24.16 -27.10 -25.06
C THR A 791 24.62 -28.21 -24.10
N GLU A 792 23.85 -29.30 -24.06
CA GLU A 792 23.95 -30.51 -23.21
C GLU A 792 25.32 -31.23 -23.12
N SER A 793 26.36 -30.72 -23.76
CA SER A 793 27.73 -31.24 -23.74
C SER A 793 28.64 -30.61 -22.66
N GLN A 794 28.10 -29.83 -21.72
CA GLN A 794 28.88 -29.16 -20.66
C GLN A 794 28.38 -29.40 -19.22
N LYS A 795 27.74 -30.55 -18.93
CA LYS A 795 27.60 -31.02 -17.54
C LYS A 795 28.94 -31.61 -17.06
N PRO A 796 29.52 -31.17 -15.93
CA PRO A 796 30.67 -31.86 -15.35
C PRO A 796 30.24 -33.24 -14.83
N SER A 797 31.04 -34.26 -15.16
CA SER A 797 30.85 -35.64 -14.71
C SER A 797 31.09 -35.79 -13.20
N PRO A 798 30.39 -36.72 -12.51
CA PRO A 798 30.56 -36.95 -11.08
C PRO A 798 31.87 -37.70 -10.83
N GLY A 799 32.87 -36.98 -10.31
CA GLY A 799 34.16 -37.56 -9.97
C GLY A 799 35.20 -36.53 -9.61
N THR A 800 35.09 -35.93 -8.41
CA THR A 800 36.21 -35.24 -7.78
C THR A 800 36.27 -35.64 -6.31
N THR A 801 37.44 -36.17 -5.93
CA THR A 801 37.82 -36.63 -4.60
C THR A 801 37.52 -35.61 -3.51
N ALA A 802 36.78 -36.01 -2.47
CA ALA A 802 36.54 -35.20 -1.28
C ALA A 802 37.87 -34.79 -0.64
N SER A 803 38.13 -33.47 -0.53
CA SER A 803 39.24 -32.93 0.24
C SER A 803 39.10 -33.31 1.72
N THR A 804 40.19 -33.62 2.41
CA THR A 804 40.14 -33.83 3.87
C THR A 804 39.88 -32.47 4.56
N PRO A 805 38.96 -32.37 5.54
CA PRO A 805 38.70 -31.11 6.23
C PRO A 805 39.93 -30.66 7.03
N SER A 806 40.18 -29.35 7.07
CA SER A 806 41.34 -28.78 7.76
C SER A 806 40.92 -27.61 8.66
N ALA A 807 41.57 -27.45 9.81
CA ALA A 807 41.46 -26.28 10.68
C ALA A 807 42.86 -25.83 11.10
N GLU A 808 43.21 -24.60 10.77
CA GLU A 808 44.49 -23.96 11.08
C GLU A 808 44.23 -22.80 12.06
N ILE A 809 44.97 -22.78 13.17
CA ILE A 809 44.92 -21.65 14.10
C ILE A 809 45.79 -20.52 13.54
N LEU A 810 45.16 -19.38 13.29
CA LEU A 810 45.82 -18.18 12.84
C LEU A 810 46.28 -17.35 14.04
N PRO A 811 47.53 -16.86 14.06
CA PRO A 811 47.93 -15.86 15.03
C PRO A 811 47.16 -14.57 14.78
N GLY A 812 46.86 -13.81 15.82
CA GLY A 812 46.26 -12.49 15.67
C GLY A 812 46.86 -11.44 16.58
N ILE A 813 46.28 -10.24 16.49
CA ILE A 813 46.83 -9.01 17.07
C ILE A 813 46.62 -9.04 18.58
N GLN A 814 47.66 -8.74 19.37
CA GLN A 814 47.52 -8.66 20.83
C GLN A 814 46.84 -7.34 21.21
N SER A 815 45.56 -7.43 21.54
CA SER A 815 44.77 -6.33 22.08
C SER A 815 43.76 -6.88 23.08
N ASP A 816 43.61 -6.22 24.22
CA ASP A 816 42.71 -6.69 25.27
C ASP A 816 41.24 -6.50 24.88
N PRO A 817 40.37 -7.48 25.17
CA PRO A 817 40.69 -8.77 25.79
C PRO A 817 41.25 -9.79 24.78
N ILE A 818 42.23 -10.62 25.17
CA ILE A 818 42.93 -11.55 24.27
C ILE A 818 42.24 -12.93 24.26
N TRP A 819 41.90 -13.42 23.07
CA TRP A 819 41.28 -14.73 22.87
C TRP A 819 42.27 -15.76 22.33
N LYS A 820 42.24 -16.96 22.89
CA LYS A 820 43.08 -18.08 22.46
C LYS A 820 42.23 -19.25 22.00
N VAL A 821 42.60 -19.89 20.90
CA VAL A 821 41.93 -21.09 20.43
C VAL A 821 42.45 -22.27 21.24
N VAL A 822 41.59 -22.84 22.08
CA VAL A 822 41.92 -24.00 22.93
C VAL A 822 41.82 -25.30 22.13
N ASN A 823 40.83 -25.38 21.24
CA ASN A 823 40.65 -26.52 20.34
C ASN A 823 39.93 -26.08 19.05
N ALA A 824 40.22 -26.76 17.95
CA ALA A 824 39.53 -26.66 16.67
C ALA A 824 39.63 -28.02 15.95
N THR A 825 38.62 -28.88 16.15
CA THR A 825 38.64 -30.26 15.64
C THR A 825 37.42 -30.58 14.81
N TRP A 826 37.66 -31.28 13.70
CA TRP A 826 36.63 -31.87 12.86
C TRP A 826 36.22 -33.24 13.40
N GLN A 827 34.92 -33.52 13.39
CA GLN A 827 34.36 -34.84 13.69
C GLN A 827 33.33 -35.21 12.63
N THR A 828 33.06 -36.49 12.43
CA THR A 828 32.00 -36.92 11.50
C THR A 828 30.65 -36.38 11.95
N ALA A 829 29.91 -35.75 11.03
CA ALA A 829 28.61 -35.15 11.31
C ALA A 829 27.59 -36.24 11.64
N VAL A 830 26.89 -36.07 12.76
CA VAL A 830 25.81 -36.98 13.19
C VAL A 830 24.49 -36.63 12.49
N SER A 831 24.39 -35.41 11.94
CA SER A 831 23.25 -34.91 11.20
C SER A 831 23.56 -34.83 9.69
N LYS A 832 22.52 -34.85 8.85
CA LYS A 832 22.65 -34.69 7.39
C LYS A 832 23.27 -33.34 6.99
N TYR A 833 23.24 -32.35 7.90
CA TYR A 833 23.81 -31.02 7.71
C TYR A 833 25.01 -30.82 8.65
N PRO A 834 26.25 -30.83 8.13
CA PRO A 834 27.42 -30.54 8.96
C PRO A 834 27.32 -29.16 9.60
N ARG A 835 27.71 -29.03 10.87
CA ARG A 835 27.57 -27.80 11.67
C ARG A 835 28.92 -27.28 12.16
N LEU A 836 28.96 -25.98 12.35
CA LEU A 836 30.03 -25.26 13.02
C LEU A 836 29.58 -24.91 14.42
N ARG A 837 30.26 -25.48 15.43
CA ARG A 837 29.99 -25.24 16.85
C ARG A 837 31.17 -24.56 17.50
N ILE A 838 30.92 -23.39 18.08
CA ILE A 838 31.94 -22.56 18.71
C ILE A 838 31.55 -22.32 20.15
N ASN A 839 32.38 -22.80 21.08
CA ASN A 839 32.22 -22.55 22.50
C ASN A 839 33.12 -21.37 22.89
N VAL A 840 32.63 -20.50 23.77
CA VAL A 840 33.39 -19.36 24.28
C VAL A 840 33.49 -19.45 25.80
N LEU A 841 34.73 -19.38 26.32
CA LEU A 841 35.03 -19.52 27.74
C LEU A 841 35.73 -18.27 28.30
N ASN A 842 35.46 -17.93 29.56
CA ASN A 842 36.19 -16.88 30.29
C ASN A 842 37.59 -17.33 30.73
N ALA A 843 38.34 -16.43 31.36
CA ALA A 843 39.69 -16.68 31.85
C ALA A 843 39.80 -17.86 32.83
N ASN A 844 38.71 -18.20 33.51
CA ASN A 844 38.65 -19.32 34.45
C ASN A 844 38.16 -20.64 33.81
N GLY A 845 37.87 -20.64 32.49
CA GLY A 845 37.42 -21.81 31.74
C GLY A 845 35.91 -22.07 31.82
N TYR A 846 35.11 -21.13 32.34
CA TYR A 846 33.65 -21.26 32.36
C TYR A 846 33.01 -20.65 31.10
N PRO A 847 31.91 -21.20 30.58
CA PRO A 847 31.25 -20.65 29.40
C PRO A 847 30.74 -19.21 29.58
N MET A 848 30.76 -18.42 28.51
CA MET A 848 30.39 -17.01 28.50
C MET A 848 29.26 -16.74 27.49
N ALA A 849 28.06 -16.41 27.99
CA ALA A 849 26.95 -15.98 27.15
C ALA A 849 27.16 -14.57 26.57
N GLY A 850 26.57 -14.30 25.41
CA GLY A 850 26.52 -12.99 24.77
C GLY A 850 27.79 -12.56 24.01
N GLN A 851 28.84 -13.39 23.97
CA GLN A 851 30.03 -13.07 23.18
C GLN A 851 29.78 -13.30 21.69
N GLN A 852 30.02 -12.27 20.88
CA GLN A 852 29.86 -12.35 19.42
C GLN A 852 31.03 -13.11 18.77
N VAL A 853 30.66 -14.06 17.91
CA VAL A 853 31.55 -14.81 17.02
C VAL A 853 31.35 -14.33 15.59
N ARG A 854 32.43 -13.89 14.95
CA ARG A 854 32.45 -13.53 13.53
C ARG A 854 32.95 -14.72 12.72
N VAL A 855 32.19 -15.08 11.68
CA VAL A 855 32.60 -16.05 10.67
C VAL A 855 32.59 -15.37 9.30
N GLU A 856 33.71 -15.45 8.59
CA GLU A 856 33.93 -14.77 7.31
C GLU A 856 34.38 -15.78 6.27
N TRP A 857 33.68 -15.88 5.15
CA TRP A 857 34.00 -16.76 4.04
C TRP A 857 34.96 -16.08 3.06
N SER A 858 35.75 -16.88 2.34
CA SER A 858 36.76 -16.34 1.41
C SER A 858 36.17 -15.53 0.24
N ASN A 859 34.87 -15.70 -0.02
CA ASN A 859 34.09 -14.92 -0.99
C ASN A 859 33.58 -13.56 -0.46
N GLY A 860 33.95 -13.17 0.77
CA GLY A 860 33.61 -11.88 1.37
C GLY A 860 32.31 -11.85 2.18
N TRP A 861 31.55 -12.95 2.22
CA TRP A 861 30.40 -13.05 3.13
C TRP A 861 30.88 -13.06 4.58
N THR A 862 30.19 -12.32 5.46
CA THR A 862 30.46 -12.28 6.89
C THR A 862 29.17 -12.49 7.65
N LEU A 863 29.21 -13.33 8.68
CA LEU A 863 28.14 -13.53 9.64
C LEU A 863 28.64 -13.24 11.05
N LEU A 864 27.91 -12.42 11.77
CA LEU A 864 28.11 -12.17 13.20
C LEU A 864 27.04 -12.95 13.96
N LEU A 865 27.48 -13.83 14.83
CA LEU A 865 26.60 -14.67 15.63
C LEU A 865 26.82 -14.36 17.10
N THR A 866 25.72 -14.15 17.81
CA THR A 866 25.73 -14.06 19.27
C THR A 866 25.24 -15.39 19.84
N GLU A 867 25.89 -15.85 20.91
CA GLU A 867 25.50 -17.06 21.63
C GLU A 867 24.05 -16.98 22.14
N THR A 868 23.29 -18.06 22.02
CA THR A 868 21.93 -18.18 22.57
C THR A 868 21.97 -18.78 23.97
N ASP A 869 21.14 -18.27 24.88
CA ASP A 869 21.20 -18.50 26.34
C ASP A 869 21.06 -19.95 26.83
N GLN A 870 20.77 -20.94 25.97
CA GLN A 870 20.51 -22.33 26.39
C GLN A 870 21.64 -23.34 26.16
N ALA A 871 22.60 -23.10 25.24
CA ALA A 871 23.58 -24.11 24.82
C ALA A 871 25.05 -23.74 25.06
N HIS A 872 25.28 -22.57 25.64
CA HIS A 872 26.58 -21.92 25.81
C HIS A 872 27.58 -22.03 24.64
N SER A 873 27.05 -22.07 23.42
CA SER A 873 27.81 -22.27 22.20
C SER A 873 27.06 -21.70 21.00
N VAL A 874 27.80 -21.11 20.07
CA VAL A 874 27.28 -20.69 18.77
C VAL A 874 27.27 -21.89 17.84
N SER A 875 26.10 -22.27 17.32
CA SER A 875 25.93 -23.45 16.46
C SER A 875 25.17 -23.10 15.19
N MET A 876 25.85 -23.17 14.04
CA MET A 876 25.22 -22.91 12.74
C MET A 876 25.44 -24.06 11.75
N PRO A 877 24.53 -24.27 10.77
CA PRO A 877 24.82 -25.15 9.64
C PRO A 877 26.03 -24.62 8.85
N LEU A 878 26.80 -25.51 8.25
CA LEU A 878 27.88 -25.14 7.34
C LEU A 878 27.25 -24.73 5.99
N ILE A 879 26.97 -23.44 5.85
CA ILE A 879 26.18 -22.86 4.75
C ILE A 879 26.87 -23.03 3.37
N VAL A 880 28.20 -23.21 3.34
CA VAL A 880 28.97 -23.45 2.11
C VAL A 880 30.00 -24.57 2.34
N PRO A 881 29.60 -25.86 2.25
CA PRO A 881 30.53 -26.97 2.36
C PRO A 881 31.56 -26.89 1.22
N ASN A 882 32.85 -26.97 1.54
CA ASN A 882 34.02 -26.86 0.63
C ASN A 882 34.64 -25.47 0.43
N ASP A 883 34.09 -24.39 0.98
CA ASP A 883 34.76 -23.08 1.01
C ASP A 883 35.66 -22.92 2.24
N THR A 884 36.63 -22.01 2.17
CA THR A 884 37.48 -21.62 3.29
C THR A 884 36.82 -20.48 4.05
N TYR A 885 36.73 -20.60 5.36
CA TYR A 885 36.16 -19.58 6.24
C TYR A 885 37.06 -19.32 7.45
N PHE A 886 36.95 -18.11 7.97
CA PHE A 886 37.76 -17.55 9.03
C PHE A 886 36.87 -17.24 10.22
N ILE A 887 37.24 -17.71 11.41
CA ILE A 887 36.47 -17.57 12.64
C ILE A 887 37.28 -16.73 13.62
N LYS A 888 36.66 -15.69 14.20
CA LYS A 888 37.24 -14.84 15.25
C LYS A 888 36.17 -14.38 16.24
N LEU A 889 36.57 -14.02 17.45
CA LEU A 889 35.67 -13.35 18.41
C LEU A 889 35.71 -11.84 18.23
N ALA A 890 34.54 -11.20 18.34
CA ALA A 890 34.41 -9.75 18.21
C ALA A 890 34.85 -9.03 19.50
N GLY A 891 35.34 -7.79 19.37
CA GLY A 891 35.62 -6.93 20.53
C GLY A 891 36.92 -7.22 21.30
N GLY A 892 37.80 -8.09 20.80
CA GLY A 892 39.11 -8.39 21.39
C GLY A 892 40.15 -8.87 20.36
N GLY A 893 41.41 -8.94 20.78
CA GLY A 893 42.52 -9.46 19.97
C GLY A 893 42.73 -10.97 20.14
N GLY A 894 43.78 -11.51 19.52
CA GLY A 894 44.19 -12.91 19.71
C GLY A 894 43.94 -13.83 18.51
N GLU A 895 43.97 -15.14 18.75
CA GLU A 895 43.98 -16.17 17.71
C GLU A 895 42.63 -16.28 16.97
N GLY A 896 42.68 -16.70 15.71
CA GLY A 896 41.51 -17.04 14.90
C GLY A 896 41.63 -18.45 14.33
N ILE A 897 40.60 -18.95 13.65
CA ILE A 897 40.65 -20.25 12.97
C ILE A 897 40.39 -20.04 11.49
N LYS A 898 41.28 -20.52 10.64
CA LYS A 898 41.02 -20.72 9.21
C LYS A 898 40.64 -22.18 9.01
N ALA A 899 39.39 -22.44 8.62
CA ALA A 899 38.91 -23.78 8.40
C ALA A 899 38.38 -23.96 6.98
N LYS A 900 38.53 -25.18 6.46
CA LYS A 900 37.93 -25.61 5.19
C LYS A 900 37.20 -26.91 5.45
N GLY A 901 35.88 -26.82 5.45
CA GLY A 901 35.00 -27.96 5.72
C GLY A 901 34.67 -28.75 4.48
N THR A 902 34.28 -30.00 4.67
CA THR A 902 33.70 -30.86 3.62
C THR A 902 32.40 -31.45 4.11
N GLU A 903 31.51 -31.79 3.18
CA GLU A 903 30.23 -32.43 3.51
C GLU A 903 30.45 -33.65 4.42
N GLY A 904 29.62 -33.76 5.47
CA GLY A 904 29.66 -34.87 6.42
C GLY A 904 30.57 -34.72 7.64
N PHE A 905 31.12 -33.53 7.93
CA PHE A 905 31.91 -33.27 9.13
C PHE A 905 31.47 -32.01 9.88
N ASP A 906 31.36 -32.08 11.21
CA ASP A 906 31.13 -30.93 12.10
C ASP A 906 32.47 -30.35 12.56
N LEU A 907 32.61 -29.02 12.59
CA LEU A 907 33.74 -28.35 13.24
C LEU A 907 33.35 -27.94 14.66
N ASN A 908 34.04 -28.48 15.66
CA ASN A 908 33.94 -28.00 17.04
C ASN A 908 35.18 -27.19 17.38
N ALA A 909 34.97 -25.92 17.71
CA ALA A 909 36.01 -25.01 18.15
C ALA A 909 35.70 -24.44 19.53
N THR A 910 36.74 -24.12 20.30
CA THR A 910 36.62 -23.48 21.60
C THR A 910 37.61 -22.33 21.69
N PHE A 911 37.10 -21.13 21.97
CA PHE A 911 37.90 -19.96 22.29
C PHE A 911 37.85 -19.70 23.79
N GLN A 912 38.99 -19.38 24.40
CA GLN A 912 39.07 -19.03 25.81
C GLN A 912 39.76 -17.69 25.97
N LEU A 913 39.20 -16.86 26.83
CA LEU A 913 39.80 -15.61 27.22
C LEU A 913 41.07 -15.84 28.02
N VAL A 914 42.13 -15.09 27.72
CA VAL A 914 43.40 -15.17 28.45
C VAL A 914 43.78 -13.78 28.92
N ASN A 915 44.18 -13.69 30.19
CA ASN A 915 44.68 -12.45 30.79
C ASN A 915 46.12 -12.14 30.38
#